data_AF-L2GQI3-F1
#
_entry.id   AF-L2GQI3-F1
#
_cell.length_a   1.000
_cell.length_b   1.000
_cell.length_c   1.000
_cell.angle_alpha   90.00
_cell.angle_beta   90.00
_cell.angle_gamma   90.00
#
_symmetry.space_group_name_H-M   'P 1'
#
loop_
_entity.id
_entity.type
_entity.pdbx_description
1 polymer ?
#
loop_
_entity_poly.entity_id
_entity_poly.type
_entity_poly.pdbx_seq_one_letter_code
_entity_poly.pdbx_strand_id
1 'polypeptide(L)'
;MEIHQLAEISEKIYGDLQALLPADIKAIECILQKESIKYGKIRTFNLEDSQDIVLLTMKQNCLILIKHLLENEISVPDNLLNAVYKLVNLKQTYLSSSFEASSTNDKPTQRKSMDLHAQIEKERIIDSILNLLVDIVFISRYRSEDLANFLKSKKVPDEFSVNLAIAIDQELDLESFELAVLTKKLLGPVFLSLAKSYRGSMRKLTKKKIIDIASRCIDTKDRHVAFKLFYYLNEEPHRNILVNTKPESSPEYFGFASSLVMDKESAEIVYAKLEPYFDDLVEALQTLLSFPKHEEKSIQPRDEKMIRYLLECINSISRFKSLIFFKFVSLLQGILKIKVSKEIKGTIYDILSKYVDERDLYVGKVVECRDDVEMEIKTKDFYLLPRLIKFLNSYQRREQREIELVNIGVLLGSPYITDTDKSNAAYIDSSEKYDFRVLGLKSEDPTTVIECLDCYISPDVLKMYSVHLRNAMVKDVAVIDKIIDFQIEHHSPIDDISIVNSILSHSSPRFFEYARLFKDFSFYLNSDVLERISEDPENGTEWIKECYNKEFGLFILHNCGYFNDLLRGSSAMQPGLSLVYEKILDENLGNVEVRVFNGRDESESRHSTIYLFDNQEVLTETFFRIFAKQLIYCKFFRVGENIGHTVLKKYISPFYSCYVKAKAVCGLDVSSDIQFMKKNLLADDDLLGYLKTVGCYSPETEVCSSSILLNFGIRDNSIFVKNFPGASDFEKFILFFNIEHVSKDIDIIIKDEIMKNLKNPNRLYLRMCILQLFRTKELDQIIKVLEKNFEDKELLFKLCMHNVMHGGRYFSKDLILYGDEVLRSKALFLLYYLSIWDKEYLREMIEKADAEASEDMKYLTEDIGSY
;
A
#
# COMPACT_ATOMS: atom_id res chain seq x y z
N MET A 1 -9.39 -6.47 26.86
CA MET A 1 -10.08 -5.55 27.79
C MET A 1 -9.26 -4.28 27.99
N GLU A 2 -8.01 -4.37 28.41
CA GLU A 2 -7.18 -3.19 28.74
C GLU A 2 -6.75 -2.38 27.51
N ILE A 3 -6.52 -3.03 26.37
CA ILE A 3 -6.25 -2.35 25.09
C ILE A 3 -7.48 -1.55 24.62
N HIS A 4 -8.67 -2.12 24.71
CA HIS A 4 -9.92 -1.41 24.39
C HIS A 4 -10.16 -0.24 25.34
N GLN A 5 -9.91 -0.42 26.63
CA GLN A 5 -10.00 0.65 27.61
C GLN A 5 -9.02 1.80 27.30
N LEU A 6 -7.78 1.49 26.91
CA LEU A 6 -6.82 2.51 26.50
C LEU A 6 -7.23 3.23 25.20
N ALA A 7 -7.86 2.53 24.26
CA ALA A 7 -8.41 3.12 23.04
C ALA A 7 -9.56 4.10 23.34
N GLU A 8 -10.51 3.71 24.20
CA GLU A 8 -11.60 4.60 24.65
C GLU A 8 -11.06 5.86 25.37
N ILE A 9 -10.05 5.71 26.22
CA ILE A 9 -9.41 6.84 26.88
C ILE A 9 -8.69 7.73 25.86
N SER A 10 -8.05 7.15 24.86
CA SER A 10 -7.41 7.88 23.76
C SER A 10 -8.43 8.73 22.98
N GLU A 11 -9.58 8.15 22.62
CA GLU A 11 -10.66 8.89 21.92
C GLU A 11 -11.16 10.08 22.74
N LYS A 12 -11.34 9.91 24.06
CA LYS A 12 -11.72 11.01 24.94
C LYS A 12 -10.66 12.11 24.96
N ILE A 13 -9.38 11.74 25.13
CA ILE A 13 -8.28 12.71 25.25
C ILE A 13 -8.11 13.53 23.96
N TYR A 14 -8.22 12.90 22.78
CA TYR A 14 -8.08 13.62 21.51
C TYR A 14 -9.36 14.30 21.02
N GLY A 15 -10.54 13.81 21.42
CA GLY A 15 -11.84 14.30 20.96
C GLY A 15 -12.46 15.37 21.86
N ASP A 16 -12.58 15.09 23.17
CA ASP A 16 -13.16 16.00 24.15
C ASP A 16 -12.52 15.83 25.53
N LEU A 17 -11.56 16.71 25.82
CA LEU A 17 -10.81 16.72 27.08
C LEU A 17 -11.71 16.88 28.32
N GLN A 18 -12.93 17.43 28.18
CA GLN A 18 -13.88 17.56 29.30
C GLN A 18 -14.58 16.23 29.65
N ALA A 19 -14.56 15.25 28.75
CA ALA A 19 -15.13 13.92 28.96
C ALA A 19 -14.22 12.98 29.79
N LEU A 20 -13.01 13.43 30.16
CA LEU A 20 -12.05 12.64 30.92
C LEU A 20 -12.49 12.46 32.38
N LEU A 21 -12.63 11.21 32.83
CA LEU A 21 -13.00 10.90 34.20
C LEU A 21 -11.77 10.59 35.07
N PRO A 22 -11.80 10.80 36.40
CA PRO A 22 -10.73 10.38 37.30
C PRO A 22 -10.42 8.88 37.24
N ALA A 23 -11.41 8.05 36.89
CA ALA A 23 -11.22 6.63 36.66
C ALA A 23 -10.35 6.33 35.43
N ASP A 24 -10.39 7.18 34.40
CA ASP A 24 -9.57 7.05 33.19
C ASP A 24 -8.09 7.32 33.53
N ILE A 25 -7.81 8.34 34.33
CA ILE A 25 -6.44 8.64 34.83
C ILE A 25 -5.89 7.48 35.66
N LYS A 26 -6.72 6.91 36.54
CA LYS A 26 -6.35 5.73 37.35
C LYS A 26 -6.09 4.50 36.49
N ALA A 27 -6.81 4.32 35.38
CA ALA A 27 -6.58 3.23 34.44
C ALA A 27 -5.22 3.37 33.73
N ILE A 28 -4.86 4.58 33.29
CA ILE A 28 -3.51 4.87 32.75
C ILE A 28 -2.44 4.54 33.79
N GLU A 29 -2.61 4.99 35.04
CA GLU A 29 -1.68 4.69 36.14
C GLU A 29 -1.47 3.17 36.33
N CYS A 30 -2.58 2.42 36.36
CA CYS A 30 -2.54 0.96 36.47
C CYS A 30 -1.78 0.29 35.32
N ILE A 31 -1.95 0.75 34.08
CA ILE A 31 -1.25 0.18 32.91
C ILE A 31 0.26 0.43 33.01
N LEU A 32 0.68 1.63 33.44
CA LEU A 32 2.10 1.95 33.59
C LEU A 32 2.81 1.08 34.65
N GLN A 33 2.10 0.74 35.72
CA GLN A 33 2.63 -0.07 36.83
C GLN A 33 2.65 -1.58 36.56
N LYS A 34 2.08 -2.05 35.44
CA LYS A 34 2.06 -3.49 35.13
C LYS A 34 3.43 -4.06 34.77
N GLU A 35 3.67 -5.28 35.26
CA GLU A 35 4.88 -6.06 34.96
C GLU A 35 4.67 -7.12 33.87
N SER A 36 3.43 -7.58 33.68
CA SER A 36 3.10 -8.57 32.64
C SER A 36 1.70 -8.34 32.07
N ILE A 37 1.49 -8.82 30.84
CA ILE A 37 0.19 -8.83 30.17
C ILE A 37 -0.09 -10.20 29.55
N LYS A 38 -1.34 -10.65 29.65
CA LYS A 38 -1.79 -11.81 28.89
C LYS A 38 -2.26 -11.34 27.51
N TYR A 39 -1.43 -11.59 26.52
CA TYR A 39 -1.74 -11.34 25.12
C TYR A 39 -1.36 -12.54 24.25
N GLY A 40 -2.06 -12.67 23.12
CA GLY A 40 -1.80 -13.72 22.14
C GLY A 40 -0.43 -13.56 21.47
N LYS A 41 0.03 -14.62 20.80
CA LYS A 41 1.27 -14.56 20.03
C LYS A 41 1.12 -13.58 18.86
N ILE A 42 1.96 -12.56 18.79
CA ILE A 42 2.19 -11.74 17.58
C ILE A 42 2.97 -12.63 16.62
N ARG A 43 2.52 -12.73 15.37
CA ARG A 43 2.91 -13.82 14.45
C ARG A 43 4.42 -14.00 14.26
N THR A 44 5.17 -12.90 14.26
CA THR A 44 6.62 -12.84 14.09
C THR A 44 7.41 -13.17 15.34
N PHE A 45 6.82 -13.06 16.53
CA PHE A 45 7.53 -13.21 17.80
C PHE A 45 7.06 -14.44 18.58
N ASN A 46 7.90 -14.99 19.45
CA ASN A 46 7.41 -16.02 20.38
C ASN A 46 6.39 -15.40 21.37
N LEU A 47 5.66 -16.25 22.11
CA LEU A 47 4.58 -15.78 23.00
C LEU A 47 5.08 -14.82 24.09
N GLU A 48 6.27 -15.07 24.63
CA GLU A 48 6.90 -14.28 25.68
C GLU A 48 7.29 -12.89 25.14
N ASP A 49 7.95 -12.86 23.99
CA ASP A 49 8.32 -11.63 23.28
C ASP A 49 7.10 -10.82 22.82
N SER A 50 6.05 -11.51 22.38
CA SER A 50 4.79 -10.87 21.98
C SER A 50 4.12 -10.14 23.15
N GLN A 51 4.11 -10.75 24.34
CA GLN A 51 3.53 -10.16 25.54
C GLN A 51 4.34 -8.96 26.02
N ASP A 52 5.67 -9.05 25.96
CA ASP A 52 6.56 -7.94 26.28
C ASP A 52 6.37 -6.77 25.33
N ILE A 53 6.36 -7.02 24.02
CA ILE A 53 6.17 -5.98 23.00
C ILE A 53 4.84 -5.26 23.22
N VAL A 54 3.76 -6.00 23.44
CA VAL A 54 2.42 -5.41 23.68
C VAL A 54 2.40 -4.57 24.95
N LEU A 55 2.99 -5.06 26.04
CA LEU A 55 3.06 -4.30 27.28
C LEU A 55 3.86 -3.01 27.10
N LEU A 56 4.99 -3.07 26.39
CA LEU A 56 5.82 -1.90 26.07
C LEU A 56 5.04 -0.91 25.20
N THR A 57 4.37 -1.36 24.14
CA THR A 57 3.53 -0.51 23.29
C THR A 57 2.39 0.14 24.08
N MET A 58 1.75 -0.58 25.00
CA MET A 58 0.72 0.00 25.86
C MET A 58 1.28 1.08 26.79
N LYS A 59 2.47 0.86 27.37
CA LYS A 59 3.16 1.88 28.18
C LYS A 59 3.53 3.10 27.34
N GLN A 60 4.05 2.89 26.13
CA GLN A 60 4.35 3.95 25.17
C GLN A 60 3.10 4.79 24.87
N ASN A 61 1.97 4.16 24.55
CA ASN A 61 0.71 4.84 24.28
C ASN A 61 0.21 5.64 25.49
N CYS A 62 0.32 5.09 26.70
CA CYS A 62 0.00 5.83 27.92
C CYS A 62 0.86 7.10 28.07
N LEU A 63 2.17 7.02 27.77
CA LEU A 63 3.05 8.19 27.82
C LEU A 63 2.71 9.23 26.75
N ILE A 64 2.31 8.81 25.55
CA ILE A 64 1.83 9.72 24.50
C ILE A 64 0.62 10.51 25.00
N LEU A 65 -0.35 9.83 25.62
CA LEU A 65 -1.54 10.47 26.18
C LEU A 65 -1.20 11.43 27.32
N ILE A 66 -0.32 11.04 28.25
CA ILE A 66 0.11 11.91 29.35
C ILE A 66 0.84 13.15 28.84
N LYS A 67 1.72 12.99 27.84
CA LYS A 67 2.39 14.11 27.19
C LYS A 67 1.35 15.07 26.60
N HIS A 68 0.35 14.55 25.90
CA HIS A 68 -0.72 15.37 25.33
C HIS A 68 -1.51 16.15 26.40
N LEU A 69 -1.85 15.51 27.53
CA LEU A 69 -2.51 16.19 28.65
C LEU A 69 -1.67 17.35 29.19
N LEU A 70 -0.37 17.12 29.38
CA LEU A 70 0.55 18.14 29.88
C LEU A 70 0.76 19.29 28.88
N GLU A 71 0.82 19.00 27.58
CA GLU A 71 0.91 20.02 26.52
C GLU A 71 -0.33 20.91 26.44
N ASN A 72 -1.50 20.39 26.82
CA ASN A 72 -2.76 21.14 26.90
C ASN A 72 -3.01 21.76 28.29
N GLU A 73 -1.97 21.89 29.12
CA GLU A 73 -2.03 22.50 30.47
C GLU A 73 -3.02 21.81 31.44
N ILE A 74 -3.37 20.54 31.19
CA ILE A 74 -4.23 19.77 32.10
C ILE A 74 -3.39 19.24 33.26
N SER A 75 -3.89 19.45 34.48
CA SER A 75 -3.23 18.96 35.69
C SER A 75 -3.20 17.43 35.73
N VAL A 76 -2.00 16.87 35.74
CA VAL A 76 -1.77 15.43 35.89
C VAL A 76 -1.39 15.14 37.36
N PRO A 77 -2.04 14.17 38.03
CA PRO A 77 -1.72 13.85 39.43
C PRO A 77 -0.28 13.35 39.64
N ASP A 78 0.33 13.75 40.75
CA ASP A 78 1.67 13.33 41.18
C ASP A 78 1.88 11.81 41.16
N ASN A 79 0.88 11.02 41.56
CA ASN A 79 0.97 9.56 41.56
C ASN A 79 1.17 9.00 40.14
N LEU A 80 0.54 9.60 39.14
CA LEU A 80 0.70 9.22 37.74
C LEU A 80 2.08 9.61 37.23
N LEU A 81 2.58 10.80 37.58
CA LEU A 81 3.94 11.24 37.23
C LEU A 81 5.01 10.36 37.88
N ASN A 82 4.80 9.94 39.12
CA ASN A 82 5.67 8.96 39.78
C ASN A 82 5.64 7.60 39.07
N ALA A 83 4.47 7.14 38.60
CA ALA A 83 4.37 5.91 37.81
C ALA A 83 5.12 6.03 36.46
N VAL A 84 5.04 7.18 35.80
CA VAL A 84 5.83 7.49 34.59
C VAL A 84 7.33 7.44 34.89
N TYR A 85 7.78 8.03 35.99
CA TYR A 85 9.21 8.14 36.26
C TYR A 85 9.87 6.86 36.76
N LYS A 86 9.10 5.91 37.32
CA LYS A 86 9.59 4.55 37.58
C LYS A 86 10.03 3.81 36.32
N LEU A 87 9.52 4.21 35.15
CA LEU A 87 9.89 3.65 33.86
C LEU A 87 11.34 3.97 33.46
N VAL A 88 12.02 4.87 34.15
CA VAL A 88 13.44 5.22 33.91
C VAL A 88 14.37 3.99 33.94
N ASN A 89 14.01 2.96 34.72
CA ASN A 89 14.78 1.74 34.89
C ASN A 89 14.42 0.62 33.90
N LEU A 90 13.48 0.84 32.97
CA LEU A 90 13.02 -0.18 32.01
C LEU A 90 14.16 -0.85 31.24
N LYS A 91 15.10 -0.07 30.73
CA LYS A 91 16.24 -0.58 29.96
C LYS A 91 17.10 -1.53 30.80
N GLN A 92 17.30 -1.23 32.08
CA GLN A 92 18.01 -2.10 33.00
C GLN A 92 17.19 -3.36 33.32
N THR A 93 15.89 -3.22 33.59
CA THR A 93 15.01 -4.36 33.88
C THR A 93 15.00 -5.39 32.75
N TYR A 94 14.92 -4.95 31.48
CA TYR A 94 14.84 -5.85 30.32
C TYR A 94 16.20 -6.33 29.80
N LEU A 95 17.29 -5.61 30.05
CA LEU A 95 18.66 -6.07 29.72
C LEU A 95 19.27 -6.99 30.79
N SER A 96 18.81 -6.90 32.05
CA SER A 96 19.29 -7.79 33.12
C SER A 96 18.66 -9.18 33.02
N SER A 97 17.39 -9.26 32.62
CA SER A 97 16.66 -10.52 32.45
C SER A 97 17.20 -11.40 31.31
N SER A 98 17.93 -10.83 30.34
CA SER A 98 18.52 -11.59 29.22
C SER A 98 19.89 -12.23 29.54
N PHE A 99 20.59 -11.77 30.58
CA PHE A 99 21.91 -12.31 30.96
C PHE A 99 21.88 -13.28 32.15
N GLU A 100 20.95 -13.14 33.09
CA GLU A 100 20.93 -13.94 34.32
C GLU A 100 20.40 -15.38 34.15
N ALA A 101 19.81 -15.72 32.99
CA ALA A 101 19.37 -17.10 32.68
C ALA A 101 20.53 -18.09 32.45
N SER A 102 21.79 -17.70 32.68
CA SER A 102 22.99 -18.49 32.37
C SER A 102 23.75 -19.06 33.60
N SER A 103 23.19 -19.00 34.82
CA SER A 103 23.94 -19.40 36.03
C SER A 103 23.34 -20.54 36.88
N THR A 104 22.33 -21.27 36.41
CA THR A 104 21.87 -22.50 37.09
C THR A 104 22.33 -23.76 36.34
N ASN A 105 22.93 -24.68 37.10
CA ASN A 105 23.86 -25.73 36.70
C ASN A 105 23.26 -26.95 35.96
N ASP A 106 22.19 -26.79 35.17
CA ASP A 106 21.55 -27.92 34.50
C ASP A 106 21.65 -27.87 32.97
N LYS A 107 22.52 -28.75 32.44
CA LYS A 107 22.60 -29.34 31.09
C LYS A 107 22.60 -28.39 29.85
N PRO A 108 23.61 -28.50 28.96
CA PRO A 108 23.66 -27.73 27.72
C PRO A 108 22.75 -28.38 26.66
N THR A 109 21.45 -28.15 26.75
CA THR A 109 20.49 -28.52 25.70
C THR A 109 19.58 -27.33 25.45
N GLN A 110 19.64 -26.83 24.22
CA GLN A 110 18.91 -25.66 23.69
C GLN A 110 19.37 -24.30 24.24
N ARG A 111 20.35 -23.69 23.57
CA ARG A 111 20.34 -22.23 23.44
C ARG A 111 18.99 -21.87 22.80
N LYS A 112 18.02 -21.33 23.57
CA LYS A 112 16.88 -20.61 23.00
C LYS A 112 17.50 -19.61 22.01
N SER A 113 17.27 -19.78 20.71
CA SER A 113 17.68 -18.79 19.73
C SER A 113 16.98 -17.49 20.13
N MET A 114 17.75 -16.51 20.63
CA MET A 114 17.23 -15.16 20.79
C MET A 114 16.76 -14.72 19.43
N ASP A 115 15.48 -14.40 19.33
CA ASP A 115 14.93 -13.76 18.15
C ASP A 115 15.50 -12.34 18.11
N LEU A 116 16.50 -12.15 17.25
CA LEU A 116 17.17 -10.87 17.07
C LEU A 116 16.16 -9.78 16.68
N HIS A 117 15.10 -10.15 15.95
CA HIS A 117 14.05 -9.23 15.53
C HIS A 117 13.22 -8.76 16.72
N ALA A 118 12.83 -9.68 17.62
CA ALA A 118 12.14 -9.33 18.87
C ALA A 118 12.98 -8.41 19.76
N GLN A 119 14.29 -8.65 19.84
CA GLN A 119 15.18 -7.80 20.62
C GLN A 119 15.28 -6.39 20.03
N ILE A 120 15.49 -6.27 18.72
CA ILE A 120 15.54 -4.97 18.02
C ILE A 120 14.22 -4.21 18.24
N GLU A 121 13.08 -4.89 18.14
CA GLU A 121 11.77 -4.26 18.30
C GLU A 121 11.52 -3.81 19.74
N LYS A 122 11.88 -4.62 20.74
CA LYS A 122 11.82 -4.22 22.16
C LYS A 122 12.72 -3.03 22.43
N GLU A 123 13.96 -3.04 21.92
CA GLU A 123 14.90 -1.93 22.07
C GLU A 123 14.34 -0.63 21.43
N ARG A 124 13.75 -0.73 20.23
CA ARG A 124 13.09 0.39 19.53
C ARG A 124 11.97 1.00 20.38
N ILE A 125 11.08 0.17 20.93
CA ILE A 125 9.95 0.65 21.75
C ILE A 125 10.45 1.23 23.08
N ILE A 126 11.43 0.59 23.73
CA ILE A 126 12.05 1.10 24.97
C ILE A 126 12.69 2.46 24.73
N ASP A 127 13.48 2.61 23.67
CA ASP A 127 14.11 3.89 23.34
C ASP A 127 13.04 4.95 23.04
N SER A 128 11.91 4.59 22.41
CA SER A 128 10.76 5.49 22.25
C SER A 128 10.09 5.89 23.58
N ILE A 129 9.92 4.95 24.51
CA ILE A 129 9.40 5.21 25.87
C ILE A 129 10.32 6.18 26.61
N LEU A 130 11.62 5.90 26.63
CA LEU A 130 12.61 6.75 27.28
C LEU A 130 12.58 8.16 26.68
N ASN A 131 12.49 8.24 25.36
CA ASN A 131 12.34 9.48 24.63
C ASN A 131 11.10 10.30 25.04
N LEU A 132 9.94 9.65 25.16
CA LEU A 132 8.71 10.29 25.66
C LEU A 132 8.85 10.73 27.13
N LEU A 133 9.56 9.95 27.95
CA LEU A 133 9.82 10.30 29.34
C LEU A 133 10.60 11.61 29.44
N VAL A 134 11.66 11.80 28.64
CA VAL A 134 12.42 13.05 28.64
C VAL A 134 11.48 14.24 28.34
N ASP A 135 10.63 14.12 27.32
CA ASP A 135 9.69 15.19 26.96
C ASP A 135 8.74 15.52 28.11
N ILE A 136 8.17 14.50 28.76
CA ILE A 136 7.29 14.66 29.92
C ILE A 136 8.01 15.35 31.07
N VAL A 137 9.28 15.02 31.34
CA VAL A 137 10.10 15.70 32.35
C VAL A 137 10.28 17.18 32.03
N PHE A 138 10.57 17.52 30.76
CA PHE A 138 10.70 18.91 30.32
C PHE A 138 9.42 19.73 30.53
N ILE A 139 8.26 19.14 30.22
CA ILE A 139 6.97 19.83 30.28
C ILE A 139 6.49 19.96 31.73
N SER A 140 6.45 18.85 32.47
CA SER A 140 5.87 18.82 33.83
C SER A 140 6.73 19.53 34.88
N ARG A 141 8.06 19.56 34.71
CA ARG A 141 9.02 20.05 35.72
C ARG A 141 8.87 19.40 37.10
N TYR A 142 8.25 18.21 37.16
CA TYR A 142 7.99 17.50 38.40
C TYR A 142 9.28 16.95 39.00
N ARG A 143 9.38 16.96 40.33
CA ARG A 143 10.56 16.52 41.08
C ARG A 143 10.39 15.05 41.46
N SER A 144 11.32 14.20 41.03
CA SER A 144 11.27 12.77 41.32
C SER A 144 12.57 12.24 41.88
N GLU A 145 12.45 11.48 42.98
CA GLU A 145 13.58 10.76 43.57
C GLU A 145 14.06 9.63 42.65
N ASP A 146 13.19 8.97 41.90
CA ASP A 146 13.56 7.89 40.98
C ASP A 146 14.47 8.39 39.84
N LEU A 147 14.15 9.56 39.26
CA LEU A 147 15.00 10.19 38.24
C LEU A 147 16.35 10.64 38.82
N ALA A 148 16.33 11.20 40.03
CA ALA A 148 17.55 11.63 40.72
C ALA A 148 18.46 10.43 41.04
N ASN A 149 17.89 9.34 41.55
CA ASN A 149 18.60 8.10 41.86
C ASN A 149 19.15 7.43 40.61
N PHE A 150 18.38 7.43 39.52
CA PHE A 150 18.83 6.94 38.22
C PHE A 150 20.09 7.68 37.75
N LEU A 151 20.07 9.02 37.71
CA LEU A 151 21.24 9.79 37.29
C LEU A 151 22.43 9.64 38.26
N LYS A 152 22.19 9.58 39.57
CA LYS A 152 23.24 9.35 40.57
C LYS A 152 23.95 8.01 40.36
N SER A 153 23.20 6.97 40.00
CA SER A 153 23.73 5.63 39.74
C SER A 153 24.54 5.53 38.44
N LYS A 154 24.45 6.51 37.53
CA LYS A 154 25.11 6.49 36.23
C LYS A 154 26.55 6.98 36.33
N LYS A 155 27.48 6.04 36.14
CA LYS A 155 28.93 6.32 36.03
C LYS A 155 29.36 6.77 34.65
N VAL A 156 28.70 6.26 33.60
CA VAL A 156 28.97 6.59 32.19
C VAL A 156 27.68 7.16 31.58
N PRO A 157 27.73 8.34 30.94
CA PRO A 157 26.58 8.91 30.25
C PRO A 157 26.15 8.06 29.04
N ASP A 158 24.85 7.87 28.91
CA ASP A 158 24.17 7.36 27.72
C ASP A 158 23.25 8.45 27.12
N GLU A 159 22.74 8.23 25.91
CA GLU A 159 21.87 9.20 25.21
C GLU A 159 20.72 9.69 26.09
N PHE A 160 20.05 8.79 26.79
CA PHE A 160 18.90 9.13 27.62
C PHE A 160 19.29 9.96 28.86
N SER A 161 20.33 9.56 29.59
CA SER A 161 20.82 10.28 30.77
C SER A 161 21.37 11.66 30.45
N VAL A 162 22.00 11.86 29.28
CA VAL A 162 22.44 13.18 28.81
C VAL A 162 21.25 14.13 28.66
N ASN A 163 20.19 13.67 27.99
CA ASN A 163 18.98 14.46 27.80
C ASN A 163 18.27 14.76 29.14
N LEU A 164 18.20 13.77 30.02
CA LEU A 164 17.57 13.90 31.33
C LEU A 164 18.34 14.86 32.26
N ALA A 165 19.68 14.81 32.24
CA ALA A 165 20.53 15.70 33.05
C ALA A 165 20.28 17.19 32.74
N ILE A 166 19.97 17.52 31.49
CA ILE A 166 19.63 18.90 31.08
C ILE A 166 18.18 19.25 31.44
N ALA A 167 17.28 18.28 31.45
CA ALA A 167 15.87 18.46 31.80
C ALA A 167 15.67 18.80 33.28
N ILE A 168 16.47 18.21 34.17
CA ILE A 168 16.33 18.37 35.62
C ILE A 168 16.87 19.73 36.08
N ASP A 169 16.09 20.45 36.88
CA ASP A 169 16.46 21.75 37.47
C ASP A 169 16.94 21.63 38.94
N GLN A 170 17.25 20.42 39.40
CA GLN A 170 17.77 20.16 40.75
C GLN A 170 19.29 20.00 40.73
N GLU A 171 19.96 20.53 41.76
CA GLU A 171 21.37 20.21 42.00
C GLU A 171 21.47 18.77 42.52
N LEU A 172 22.19 17.93 41.78
CA LEU A 172 22.43 16.54 42.11
C LEU A 172 23.93 16.31 42.31
N ASP A 173 24.28 15.57 43.35
CA ASP A 173 25.63 15.04 43.54
C ASP A 173 25.78 13.77 42.69
N LEU A 174 26.37 13.90 41.50
CA LEU A 174 26.43 12.86 40.47
C LEU A 174 27.83 12.25 40.39
N GLU A 175 27.92 10.92 40.25
CA GLU A 175 29.19 10.21 40.07
C GLU A 175 29.84 10.49 38.70
N SER A 176 29.04 10.67 37.64
CA SER A 176 29.54 11.07 36.32
C SER A 176 29.85 12.56 36.28
N PHE A 177 31.10 12.87 35.93
CA PHE A 177 31.56 14.24 35.71
C PHE A 177 30.78 14.93 34.58
N GLU A 178 30.54 14.23 33.46
CA GLU A 178 29.82 14.81 32.32
C GLU A 178 28.39 15.18 32.68
N LEU A 179 27.66 14.29 33.35
CA LEU A 179 26.27 14.55 33.78
C LEU A 179 26.23 15.67 34.82
N ALA A 180 27.22 15.75 35.73
CA ALA A 180 27.34 16.85 36.68
C ALA A 180 27.51 18.20 35.98
N VAL A 181 28.35 18.27 34.94
CA VAL A 181 28.55 19.50 34.15
C VAL A 181 27.27 19.90 33.42
N LEU A 182 26.58 18.93 32.79
CA LEU A 182 25.33 19.18 32.06
C LEU A 182 24.20 19.65 32.99
N THR A 183 24.08 19.07 34.19
CA THR A 183 23.04 19.42 35.19
C THR A 183 23.26 20.81 35.76
N LYS A 184 24.53 21.21 35.98
CA LYS A 184 24.89 22.56 36.47
C LYS A 184 24.56 23.66 35.47
N LYS A 185 24.42 23.34 34.18
CA LYS A 185 24.06 24.28 33.10
C LYS A 185 24.98 25.52 33.03
N LEU A 186 26.19 25.41 33.56
CA LEU A 186 27.20 26.48 33.53
C LEU A 186 27.91 26.44 32.18
N LEU A 187 27.69 27.48 31.37
CA LEU A 187 28.33 27.57 30.06
C LEU A 187 29.83 27.78 30.23
N GLY A 188 30.60 26.92 29.59
CA GLY A 188 32.06 26.97 29.60
C GLY A 188 32.67 26.01 28.58
N PRO A 189 34.00 25.97 28.43
CA PRO A 189 34.66 25.10 27.45
C PRO A 189 34.33 23.62 27.63
N VAL A 190 34.19 23.16 28.88
CA VAL A 190 33.83 21.78 29.20
C VAL A 190 32.39 21.48 28.77
N PHE A 191 31.43 22.34 29.15
CA PHE A 191 30.03 22.21 28.74
C PHE A 191 29.89 22.19 27.21
N LEU A 192 30.61 23.07 26.52
CA LEU A 192 30.64 23.11 25.06
C LEU A 192 31.21 21.81 24.45
N SER A 193 32.29 21.28 25.01
CA SER A 193 32.88 20.02 24.54
C SER A 193 31.89 18.86 24.68
N LEU A 194 31.16 18.80 25.80
CA LEU A 194 30.13 17.80 26.03
C LEU A 194 28.93 17.99 25.08
N ALA A 195 28.44 19.22 24.94
CA ALA A 195 27.37 19.55 24.02
C ALA A 195 27.71 19.18 22.56
N LYS A 196 28.95 19.43 22.14
CA LYS A 196 29.45 19.01 20.83
C LYS A 196 29.52 17.49 20.69
N SER A 197 30.02 16.80 21.72
CA SER A 197 30.20 15.33 21.71
C SER A 197 28.86 14.60 21.68
N TYR A 198 27.85 15.11 22.40
CA TYR A 198 26.52 14.52 22.48
C TYR A 198 25.49 15.13 21.53
N ARG A 199 25.89 16.02 20.60
CA ARG A 199 24.94 16.74 19.71
C ARG A 199 23.99 15.83 18.95
N GLY A 200 24.45 14.64 18.55
CA GLY A 200 23.67 13.65 17.81
C GLY A 200 22.65 12.91 18.69
N SER A 201 22.98 12.75 19.97
CA SER A 201 22.13 12.11 20.98
C SER A 201 21.18 13.10 21.68
N MET A 202 21.37 14.41 21.50
CA MET A 202 20.51 15.42 22.13
C MET A 202 19.18 15.57 21.38
N ARG A 203 18.08 15.43 22.12
CA ARG A 203 16.71 15.69 21.66
C ARG A 203 16.50 17.17 21.37
N LYS A 204 15.54 17.47 20.49
CA LYS A 204 15.15 18.84 20.12
C LYS A 204 14.84 19.73 21.33
N LEU A 205 14.05 19.25 22.30
CA LEU A 205 13.73 20.00 23.52
C LEU A 205 14.98 20.27 24.38
N THR A 206 15.92 19.32 24.40
CA THR A 206 17.20 19.46 25.12
C THR A 206 18.07 20.51 24.46
N LYS A 207 18.23 20.44 23.13
CA LYS A 207 18.93 21.46 22.32
C LYS A 207 18.31 22.83 22.55
N LYS A 208 16.98 22.94 22.45
CA LYS A 208 16.24 24.18 22.71
C LYS A 208 16.54 24.75 24.08
N LYS A 209 16.51 23.94 25.14
CA LYS A 209 16.85 24.38 26.49
C LYS A 209 18.29 24.88 26.60
N ILE A 210 19.25 24.20 25.97
CA ILE A 210 20.65 24.68 25.92
C ILE A 210 20.73 26.02 25.18
N ILE A 211 20.03 26.16 24.05
CA ILE A 211 19.99 27.40 23.27
C ILE A 211 19.33 28.52 24.07
N ASP A 212 18.27 28.25 24.82
CA ASP A 212 17.64 29.21 25.73
C ASP A 212 18.62 29.68 26.81
N ILE A 213 19.45 28.79 27.35
CA ILE A 213 20.51 29.14 28.31
C ILE A 213 21.61 29.96 27.60
N ALA A 214 22.06 29.52 26.43
CA ALA A 214 23.06 30.19 25.62
C ALA A 214 22.63 31.61 25.22
N SER A 215 21.35 31.81 24.91
CA SER A 215 20.78 33.10 24.52
C SER A 215 20.98 34.17 25.58
N ARG A 216 20.88 33.79 26.87
CA ARG A 216 21.06 34.69 28.02
C ARG A 216 22.52 35.08 28.24
N CYS A 217 23.44 34.33 27.65
CA CYS A 217 24.88 34.53 27.80
C CYS A 217 25.53 35.26 26.61
N ILE A 218 24.76 35.63 25.58
CA ILE A 218 25.28 36.31 24.38
C ILE A 218 25.87 37.69 24.70
N ASP A 219 25.30 38.41 25.66
CA ASP A 219 25.80 39.72 26.10
C ASP A 219 26.82 39.63 27.25
N THR A 220 27.26 38.43 27.60
CA THR A 220 28.17 38.18 28.72
C THR A 220 29.60 37.89 28.25
N LYS A 221 30.53 37.73 29.20
CA LYS A 221 31.92 37.33 28.90
C LYS A 221 32.02 35.96 28.21
N ASP A 222 30.99 35.12 28.35
CA ASP A 222 30.94 33.76 27.78
C ASP A 222 30.31 33.71 26.37
N ARG A 223 30.13 34.86 25.71
CA ARG A 223 29.52 34.95 24.38
C ARG A 223 30.13 34.03 23.33
N HIS A 224 31.45 33.80 23.35
CA HIS A 224 32.11 32.90 22.40
C HIS A 224 31.69 31.44 22.58
N VAL A 225 31.38 31.03 23.82
CA VAL A 225 30.82 29.70 24.11
C VAL A 225 29.37 29.64 23.63
N ALA A 226 28.59 30.70 23.89
CA ALA A 226 27.22 30.81 23.39
C ALA A 226 27.16 30.70 21.86
N PHE A 227 27.99 31.45 21.13
CA PHE A 227 28.08 31.38 19.67
C PHE A 227 28.36 29.97 19.15
N LYS A 228 29.30 29.25 19.77
CA LYS A 228 29.59 27.86 19.40
C LYS A 228 28.41 26.93 19.70
N LEU A 229 27.71 27.12 20.81
CA LEU A 229 26.53 26.32 21.15
C LEU A 229 25.41 26.51 20.14
N PHE A 230 25.14 27.76 19.74
CA PHE A 230 24.22 28.07 18.64
C PHE A 230 24.64 27.37 17.35
N TYR A 231 25.90 27.50 16.95
CA TYR A 231 26.39 26.84 15.75
C TYR A 231 26.17 25.31 15.77
N TYR A 232 26.37 24.66 16.92
CA TYR A 232 26.26 23.21 17.01
C TYR A 232 24.83 22.67 17.23
N LEU A 233 23.94 23.45 17.86
CA LEU A 233 22.67 22.95 18.38
C LEU A 233 21.44 23.71 17.90
N ASN A 234 21.58 24.88 17.27
CA ASN A 234 20.43 25.69 16.92
C ASN A 234 19.60 25.06 15.79
N GLU A 235 18.30 24.96 16.04
CA GLU A 235 17.31 24.42 15.09
C GLU A 235 16.12 25.39 14.90
N GLU A 236 16.16 26.59 15.49
CA GLU A 236 15.05 27.56 15.47
C GLU A 236 15.49 28.97 15.02
N PRO A 237 14.58 29.77 14.43
CA PRO A 237 14.87 31.15 14.07
C PRO A 237 14.88 32.05 15.31
N HIS A 238 16.06 32.47 15.78
CA HIS A 238 16.19 33.44 16.88
C HIS A 238 16.38 34.87 16.37
N ARG A 239 15.38 35.42 15.68
CA ARG A 239 15.46 36.74 15.04
C ARG A 239 15.82 37.88 15.99
N ASN A 240 15.23 37.89 17.19
CA ASN A 240 15.50 38.93 18.19
C ASN A 240 16.98 38.94 18.61
N ILE A 241 17.56 37.76 18.77
CA ILE A 241 18.97 37.60 19.10
C ILE A 241 19.83 38.09 17.93
N LEU A 242 19.47 37.69 16.71
CA LEU A 242 20.17 38.08 15.50
C LEU A 242 20.21 39.60 15.35
N VAL A 243 19.09 40.31 15.58
CA VAL A 243 19.01 41.77 15.47
C VAL A 243 19.89 42.45 16.53
N ASN A 244 19.78 42.02 17.78
CA ASN A 244 20.41 42.69 18.92
C ASN A 244 21.93 42.44 19.03
N THR A 245 22.44 41.32 18.49
CA THR A 245 23.86 40.98 18.59
C THR A 245 24.71 41.81 17.61
N LYS A 246 25.78 42.45 18.09
CA LYS A 246 26.70 43.22 17.24
C LYS A 246 27.65 42.31 16.44
N PRO A 247 28.01 42.66 15.20
CA PRO A 247 28.94 41.87 14.41
C PRO A 247 30.36 41.87 14.98
N GLU A 248 31.02 40.71 14.93
CA GLU A 248 32.38 40.50 15.42
C GLU A 248 33.23 39.78 14.39
N SER A 249 34.49 40.21 14.21
CA SER A 249 35.47 39.53 13.37
C SER A 249 36.06 38.32 14.11
N SER A 250 35.23 37.28 14.32
CA SER A 250 35.64 36.03 14.93
C SER A 250 35.01 34.83 14.21
N PRO A 251 35.74 33.71 14.03
CA PRO A 251 35.17 32.49 13.44
C PRO A 251 33.90 32.05 14.16
N GLU A 252 33.87 32.14 15.49
CA GLU A 252 32.73 31.82 16.33
C GLU A 252 31.46 32.59 15.95
N TYR A 253 31.59 33.90 15.71
CA TYR A 253 30.46 34.73 15.33
C TYR A 253 29.93 34.37 13.95
N PHE A 254 30.79 34.02 12.99
CA PHE A 254 30.34 33.59 11.66
C PHE A 254 29.60 32.26 11.72
N GLY A 255 30.08 31.28 12.49
CA GLY A 255 29.34 30.03 12.72
C GLY A 255 27.99 30.29 13.41
N PHE A 256 27.96 31.17 14.40
CA PHE A 256 26.71 31.59 15.04
C PHE A 256 25.74 32.21 14.02
N ALA A 257 26.20 33.15 13.20
CA ALA A 257 25.40 33.82 12.20
C ALA A 257 24.86 32.84 11.15
N SER A 258 25.66 31.87 10.68
CA SER A 258 25.19 30.84 9.73
C SER A 258 24.05 30.01 10.32
N SER A 259 24.14 29.63 11.59
CA SER A 259 23.12 28.83 12.29
C SER A 259 21.78 29.55 12.51
N LEU A 260 21.75 30.87 12.35
CA LEU A 260 20.55 31.69 12.50
C LEU A 260 19.80 31.92 11.17
N VAL A 261 20.37 31.53 10.03
CA VAL A 261 19.75 31.67 8.71
C VAL A 261 18.77 30.52 8.46
N MET A 262 17.53 30.71 8.90
CA MET A 262 16.46 29.69 8.79
C MET A 262 15.33 30.12 7.84
N ASP A 263 15.25 31.40 7.50
CA ASP A 263 14.23 31.99 6.65
C ASP A 263 14.78 33.17 5.83
N LYS A 264 13.96 33.70 4.92
CA LYS A 264 14.36 34.81 4.04
C LYS A 264 14.72 36.09 4.80
N GLU A 265 14.03 36.38 5.90
CA GLU A 265 14.26 37.61 6.68
C GLU A 265 15.58 37.54 7.48
N SER A 266 15.82 36.42 8.15
CA SER A 266 17.11 36.16 8.83
C SER A 266 18.28 36.16 7.85
N ALA A 267 18.09 35.65 6.63
CA ALA A 267 19.10 35.72 5.57
C ALA A 267 19.46 37.16 5.18
N GLU A 268 18.46 38.05 5.03
CA GLU A 268 18.69 39.48 4.75
C GLU A 268 19.46 40.17 5.88
N ILE A 269 19.07 39.91 7.14
CA ILE A 269 19.73 40.50 8.31
C ILE A 269 21.18 40.01 8.43
N VAL A 270 21.42 38.70 8.28
CA VAL A 270 22.79 38.14 8.32
C VAL A 270 23.62 38.69 7.17
N TYR A 271 23.07 38.77 5.96
CA TYR A 271 23.77 39.34 4.81
C TYR A 271 24.21 40.77 5.09
N ALA A 272 23.31 41.64 5.53
CA ALA A 272 23.61 43.05 5.82
C ALA A 272 24.69 43.20 6.91
N LYS A 273 24.74 42.29 7.89
CA LYS A 273 25.76 42.30 8.95
C LYS A 273 27.10 41.74 8.51
N LEU A 274 27.12 40.81 7.54
CA LEU A 274 28.31 40.10 7.13
C LEU A 274 28.91 40.55 5.79
N GLU A 275 28.23 41.44 5.06
CA GLU A 275 28.65 41.96 3.75
C GLU A 275 30.14 42.38 3.70
N PRO A 276 30.69 43.16 4.66
CA PRO A 276 32.11 43.53 4.63
C PRO A 276 33.05 42.32 4.70
N TYR A 277 32.71 41.30 5.49
CA TYR A 277 33.53 40.10 5.64
C TYR A 277 33.47 39.17 4.41
N PHE A 278 32.41 39.27 3.62
CA PHE A 278 32.34 38.56 2.34
C PHE A 278 33.28 39.17 1.31
N ASP A 279 33.47 40.50 1.31
CA ASP A 279 34.47 41.14 0.45
C ASP A 279 35.90 40.78 0.90
N ASP A 280 36.17 40.77 2.20
CA ASP A 280 37.45 40.27 2.75
C ASP A 280 37.73 38.81 2.33
N LEU A 281 36.68 37.97 2.32
CA LEU A 281 36.79 36.58 1.85
C LEU A 281 37.16 36.52 0.36
N VAL A 282 36.60 37.40 -0.49
CA VAL A 282 36.96 37.46 -1.91
C VAL A 282 38.45 37.75 -2.07
N GLU A 283 38.97 38.76 -1.37
CA GLU A 283 40.39 39.11 -1.42
C GLU A 283 41.28 37.96 -0.92
N ALA A 284 40.88 37.30 0.18
CA ALA A 284 41.60 36.16 0.73
C ALA A 284 41.66 34.99 -0.26
N LEU A 285 40.54 34.63 -0.88
CA LEU A 285 40.48 33.53 -1.86
C LEU A 285 41.22 33.89 -3.16
N GLN A 286 41.21 35.15 -3.61
CA GLN A 286 42.02 35.61 -4.74
C GLN A 286 43.51 35.52 -4.45
N THR A 287 43.92 35.86 -3.22
CA THR A 287 45.30 35.71 -2.75
C THR A 287 45.70 34.24 -2.71
N LEU A 288 44.80 33.35 -2.25
CA LEU A 288 45.05 31.90 -2.30
C LEU A 288 45.30 31.39 -3.71
N LEU A 289 44.58 31.93 -4.70
CA LEU A 289 44.73 31.55 -6.11
C LEU A 289 46.00 32.08 -6.77
N SER A 290 46.58 33.17 -6.26
CA SER A 290 47.81 33.76 -6.81
C SER A 290 49.09 33.12 -6.27
N PHE A 291 49.02 32.29 -5.22
CA PHE A 291 50.18 31.56 -4.74
C PHE A 291 50.66 30.52 -5.77
N PRO A 292 51.98 30.45 -6.05
CA PRO A 292 52.52 29.47 -6.98
C PRO A 292 52.29 28.05 -6.45
N LYS A 293 51.79 27.16 -7.32
CA LYS A 293 51.43 25.75 -7.02
C LYS A 293 52.53 24.90 -6.37
N HIS A 294 53.77 25.39 -6.31
CA HIS A 294 54.94 24.68 -5.79
C HIS A 294 55.34 25.10 -4.36
N GLU A 295 54.78 26.17 -3.80
CA GLU A 295 54.96 26.50 -2.38
C GLU A 295 53.76 25.97 -1.57
N GLU A 296 53.89 24.78 -0.98
CA GLU A 296 52.90 24.24 -0.03
C GLU A 296 52.94 25.03 1.29
N LYS A 297 52.48 26.28 1.30
CA LYS A 297 52.21 27.01 2.53
C LYS A 297 50.84 26.59 3.05
N SER A 298 50.82 25.88 4.18
CA SER A 298 49.58 25.51 4.85
C SER A 298 48.85 26.76 5.37
N ILE A 299 47.55 26.87 5.11
CA ILE A 299 46.68 27.91 5.68
C ILE A 299 46.71 27.79 7.21
N GLN A 300 46.77 28.92 7.92
CA GLN A 300 46.73 28.90 9.38
C GLN A 300 45.37 28.36 9.86
N PRO A 301 45.32 27.52 10.91
CA PRO A 301 44.07 26.88 11.35
C PRO A 301 42.94 27.86 11.73
N ARG A 302 43.28 29.08 12.13
CA ARG A 302 42.31 30.14 12.43
C ARG A 302 41.67 30.69 11.15
N ASP A 303 42.48 30.98 10.15
CA ASP A 303 42.02 31.53 8.86
C ASP A 303 41.23 30.48 8.09
N GLU A 304 41.65 29.22 8.17
CA GLU A 304 40.91 28.09 7.63
C GLU A 304 39.50 27.98 8.23
N LYS A 305 39.37 28.08 9.57
CA LYS A 305 38.06 28.11 10.25
C LYS A 305 37.23 29.32 9.84
N MET A 306 37.86 30.48 9.67
CA MET A 306 37.19 31.71 9.25
C MET A 306 36.63 31.58 7.82
N ILE A 307 37.46 31.11 6.87
CA ILE A 307 37.05 30.81 5.49
C ILE A 307 35.90 29.81 5.50
N ARG A 308 36.01 28.71 6.25
CA ARG A 308 34.98 27.69 6.34
C ARG A 308 33.64 28.25 6.82
N TYR A 309 33.62 28.99 7.93
CA TYR A 309 32.36 29.53 8.47
C TYR A 309 31.77 30.64 7.59
N LEU A 310 32.59 31.45 6.92
CA LEU A 310 32.09 32.43 5.96
C LEU A 310 31.51 31.73 4.73
N LEU A 311 32.12 30.65 4.23
CA LEU A 311 31.53 29.81 3.18
C LEU A 311 30.23 29.15 3.64
N GLU A 312 30.13 28.68 4.89
CA GLU A 312 28.88 28.17 5.44
C GLU A 312 27.79 29.24 5.56
N CYS A 313 28.16 30.49 5.88
CA CYS A 313 27.24 31.64 5.82
C CYS A 313 26.75 31.86 4.39
N ILE A 314 27.65 31.90 3.40
CA ILE A 314 27.30 32.03 1.98
C ILE A 314 26.36 30.90 1.57
N ASN A 315 26.67 29.66 1.93
CA ASN A 315 25.84 28.49 1.65
C ASN A 315 24.44 28.63 2.27
N SER A 316 24.34 29.14 3.49
CA SER A 316 23.06 29.28 4.20
C SER A 316 22.21 30.41 3.61
N ILE A 317 22.82 31.57 3.34
CA ILE A 317 22.15 32.74 2.76
C ILE A 317 21.76 32.49 1.30
N SER A 318 22.59 31.79 0.52
CA SER A 318 22.33 31.51 -0.90
C SER A 318 21.05 30.71 -1.13
N ARG A 319 20.55 29.98 -0.12
CA ARG A 319 19.23 29.32 -0.16
C ARG A 319 18.08 30.31 -0.37
N PHE A 320 18.23 31.55 0.08
CA PHE A 320 17.19 32.58 0.04
C PHE A 320 17.56 33.76 -0.86
N LYS A 321 18.86 33.97 -1.13
CA LYS A 321 19.39 35.13 -1.87
C LYS A 321 20.63 34.75 -2.72
N SER A 322 20.44 33.96 -3.77
CA SER A 322 21.54 33.38 -4.57
C SER A 322 22.29 34.41 -5.44
N LEU A 323 21.57 35.37 -6.05
CA LEU A 323 22.08 36.33 -7.04
C LEU A 323 23.32 37.12 -6.57
N ILE A 324 23.36 37.50 -5.29
CA ILE A 324 24.44 38.36 -4.77
C ILE A 324 25.78 37.64 -4.73
N PHE A 325 25.75 36.32 -4.53
CA PHE A 325 26.97 35.54 -4.41
C PHE A 325 27.45 34.98 -5.77
N PHE A 326 26.86 35.38 -6.90
CA PHE A 326 27.36 35.04 -8.24
C PHE A 326 28.82 35.40 -8.45
N LYS A 327 29.27 36.51 -7.86
CA LYS A 327 30.68 36.95 -7.91
C LYS A 327 31.66 35.90 -7.35
N PHE A 328 31.20 34.98 -6.49
CA PHE A 328 32.04 33.94 -5.90
C PHE A 328 32.20 32.72 -6.80
N VAL A 329 31.31 32.46 -7.76
CA VAL A 329 31.25 31.17 -8.49
C VAL A 329 32.57 30.83 -9.19
N SER A 330 33.14 31.78 -9.93
CA SER A 330 34.43 31.58 -10.63
C SER A 330 35.61 31.40 -9.67
N LEU A 331 35.58 32.13 -8.55
CA LEU A 331 36.59 32.09 -7.50
C LEU A 331 36.62 30.72 -6.80
N LEU A 332 35.45 30.23 -6.41
CA LEU A 332 35.27 28.93 -5.76
C LEU A 332 35.72 27.78 -6.66
N GLN A 333 35.44 27.84 -7.97
CA GLN A 333 35.96 26.87 -8.94
C GLN A 333 37.49 26.86 -9.01
N GLY A 334 38.11 28.04 -8.89
CA GLY A 334 39.55 28.16 -8.80
C GLY A 334 40.11 27.44 -7.57
N ILE A 335 39.49 27.65 -6.41
CA ILE A 335 39.92 27.08 -5.12
C ILE A 335 39.87 25.55 -5.10
N LEU A 336 38.90 24.92 -5.79
CA LEU A 336 38.82 23.45 -5.89
C LEU A 336 40.08 22.81 -6.51
N LYS A 337 40.82 23.55 -7.33
CA LYS A 337 42.07 23.08 -7.99
C LYS A 337 43.29 23.18 -7.09
N ILE A 338 43.16 23.76 -5.89
CA ILE A 338 44.23 23.95 -4.91
C ILE A 338 44.07 22.92 -3.79
N LYS A 339 45.18 22.58 -3.14
CA LYS A 339 45.19 21.75 -1.93
C LYS A 339 44.65 22.56 -0.75
N VAL A 340 43.35 22.43 -0.50
CA VAL A 340 42.64 22.94 0.70
C VAL A 340 42.03 21.76 1.46
N SER A 341 41.57 22.00 2.69
CA SER A 341 40.97 20.93 3.49
C SER A 341 39.68 20.40 2.88
N LYS A 342 39.38 19.13 3.20
CA LYS A 342 38.15 18.44 2.78
C LYS A 342 36.89 19.20 3.21
N GLU A 343 36.94 19.85 4.38
CA GLU A 343 35.85 20.67 4.91
C GLU A 343 35.52 21.85 3.99
N ILE A 344 36.55 22.61 3.58
CA ILE A 344 36.39 23.73 2.64
C ILE A 344 35.92 23.21 1.27
N LYS A 345 36.56 22.17 0.72
CA LYS A 345 36.13 21.59 -0.57
C LYS A 345 34.66 21.15 -0.53
N GLY A 346 34.25 20.47 0.53
CA GLY A 346 32.87 20.02 0.72
C GLY A 346 31.88 21.18 0.68
N THR A 347 32.11 22.25 1.46
CA THR A 347 31.24 23.43 1.47
C THR A 347 31.22 24.12 0.10
N ILE A 348 32.34 24.13 -0.63
CA ILE A 348 32.38 24.67 -1.99
C ILE A 348 31.53 23.85 -2.95
N TYR A 349 31.59 22.52 -2.92
CA TYR A 349 30.73 21.66 -3.74
C TYR A 349 29.25 21.90 -3.44
N ASP A 350 28.88 22.03 -2.16
CA ASP A 350 27.50 22.35 -1.76
C ASP A 350 27.02 23.70 -2.33
N ILE A 351 27.87 24.73 -2.29
CA ILE A 351 27.56 26.05 -2.86
C ILE A 351 27.42 25.95 -4.38
N LEU A 352 28.40 25.35 -5.07
CA LEU A 352 28.41 25.26 -6.53
C LEU A 352 27.25 24.42 -7.07
N SER A 353 26.86 23.34 -6.37
CA SER A 353 25.72 22.50 -6.76
C SER A 353 24.44 23.30 -6.94
N LYS A 354 24.20 24.29 -6.06
CA LYS A 354 23.03 25.18 -6.14
C LYS A 354 23.05 26.08 -7.38
N TYR A 355 24.22 26.56 -7.76
CA TYR A 355 24.39 27.45 -8.91
C TYR A 355 24.39 26.71 -10.24
N VAL A 356 24.75 25.43 -10.26
CA VAL A 356 24.71 24.60 -11.48
C VAL A 356 23.28 24.42 -11.99
N ASP A 357 22.29 24.39 -11.10
CA ASP A 357 20.88 24.28 -11.45
C ASP A 357 20.29 25.59 -12.02
N GLU A 358 20.97 26.73 -11.84
CA GLU A 358 20.55 28.03 -12.35
C GLU A 358 20.99 28.23 -13.81
N ARG A 359 20.01 28.50 -14.70
CA ARG A 359 20.15 28.43 -16.18
C ARG A 359 21.20 29.37 -16.79
N ASP A 360 21.59 30.43 -16.10
CA ASP A 360 22.40 31.54 -16.65
C ASP A 360 23.88 31.51 -16.23
N LEU A 361 24.29 30.54 -15.40
CA LEU A 361 25.64 30.50 -14.84
C LEU A 361 26.47 29.42 -15.49
N TYR A 362 27.61 29.77 -16.09
CA TYR A 362 28.58 28.77 -16.55
C TYR A 362 29.46 28.30 -15.38
N VAL A 363 29.34 27.03 -15.04
CA VAL A 363 30.29 26.34 -14.15
C VAL A 363 31.15 25.47 -15.04
N GLY A 364 32.46 25.73 -15.11
CA GLY A 364 33.35 24.91 -15.95
C GLY A 364 33.35 23.45 -15.49
N LYS A 365 33.57 22.51 -16.42
CA LYS A 365 33.82 21.10 -16.07
C LYS A 365 35.08 21.03 -15.21
N VAL A 366 34.90 20.92 -13.90
CA VAL A 366 36.00 20.73 -12.96
C VAL A 366 35.86 19.32 -12.40
N VAL A 367 37.01 18.71 -12.17
CA VAL A 367 37.29 17.56 -11.30
C VAL A 367 37.35 16.21 -12.01
N GLU A 368 38.58 15.79 -12.30
CA GLU A 368 39.00 14.37 -12.24
C GLU A 368 38.78 13.90 -10.79
N CYS A 369 37.56 13.46 -10.49
CA CYS A 369 37.10 13.19 -9.12
C CYS A 369 37.40 11.77 -8.66
N ARG A 370 37.87 10.91 -9.56
CA ARG A 370 38.13 9.51 -9.27
C ARG A 370 39.13 9.35 -8.12
N ASP A 371 40.22 10.10 -8.13
CA ASP A 371 41.24 10.04 -7.08
C ASP A 371 40.69 10.52 -5.73
N ASP A 372 39.88 11.59 -5.72
CA ASP A 372 39.23 12.10 -4.51
C ASP A 372 38.24 11.07 -3.92
N VAL A 373 37.45 10.41 -4.78
CA VAL A 373 36.51 9.35 -4.38
C VAL A 373 37.25 8.12 -3.85
N GLU A 374 38.26 7.64 -4.57
CA GLU A 374 39.07 6.49 -4.14
C GLU A 374 39.82 6.76 -2.83
N MET A 375 40.28 7.99 -2.62
CA MET A 375 40.92 8.41 -1.37
C MET A 375 39.94 8.36 -0.20
N GLU A 376 38.72 8.91 -0.36
CA GLU A 376 37.68 8.87 0.67
C GLU A 376 37.28 7.43 1.04
N ILE A 377 37.11 6.56 0.04
CA ILE A 377 36.81 5.14 0.25
C ILE A 377 37.93 4.43 1.04
N LYS A 378 39.19 4.74 0.73
CA LYS A 378 40.36 4.19 1.46
C LYS A 378 40.43 4.71 2.89
N THR A 379 40.11 5.98 3.14
CA THR A 379 40.18 6.57 4.48
C THR A 379 38.95 6.28 5.34
N LYS A 380 37.80 5.90 4.73
CA LYS A 380 36.50 5.65 5.39
C LYS A 380 35.96 6.83 6.21
N ASP A 381 36.34 8.06 5.81
CA ASP A 381 35.97 9.31 6.49
C ASP A 381 34.69 9.93 5.89
N PHE A 382 34.36 9.58 4.63
CA PHE A 382 33.14 9.86 3.84
C PHE A 382 32.55 11.28 3.91
N TYR A 383 33.29 12.27 4.42
CA TYR A 383 32.80 13.64 4.52
C TYR A 383 32.63 14.27 3.14
N LEU A 384 33.56 14.03 2.22
CA LEU A 384 33.55 14.71 0.91
C LEU A 384 32.60 14.02 -0.08
N LEU A 385 32.44 12.71 0.06
CA LEU A 385 31.87 11.85 -0.96
C LEU A 385 30.41 12.19 -1.35
N PRO A 386 29.45 12.35 -0.41
CA PRO A 386 28.07 12.70 -0.77
C PRO A 386 27.98 14.06 -1.49
N ARG A 387 28.72 15.06 -1.00
CA ARG A 387 28.71 16.44 -1.54
C ARG A 387 29.28 16.50 -2.96
N LEU A 388 30.32 15.73 -3.21
CA LEU A 388 30.94 15.61 -4.52
C LEU A 388 30.00 14.94 -5.52
N ILE A 389 29.37 13.82 -5.16
CA ILE A 389 28.43 13.10 -6.03
C ILE A 389 27.22 13.97 -6.36
N LYS A 390 26.68 14.70 -5.37
CA LYS A 390 25.61 15.67 -5.57
C LYS A 390 25.95 16.72 -6.63
N PHE A 391 27.13 17.32 -6.52
CA PHE A 391 27.61 18.31 -7.49
C PHE A 391 27.70 17.72 -8.90
N LEU A 392 28.29 16.54 -9.04
CA LEU A 392 28.44 15.85 -10.33
C LEU A 392 27.09 15.52 -10.95
N ASN A 393 26.12 15.09 -10.15
CA ASN A 393 24.77 14.81 -10.59
C ASN A 393 24.03 16.07 -11.09
N SER A 394 24.09 17.18 -10.35
CA SER A 394 23.54 18.46 -10.83
C SER A 394 24.21 18.91 -12.13
N TYR A 395 25.53 18.72 -12.25
CA TYR A 395 26.26 19.07 -13.47
C TYR A 395 25.80 18.28 -14.70
N GLN A 396 25.64 16.95 -14.55
CA GLN A 396 25.14 16.11 -15.64
C GLN A 396 23.71 16.46 -16.06
N ARG A 397 22.82 16.76 -15.10
CA ARG A 397 21.44 17.17 -15.42
C ARG A 397 21.39 18.44 -16.24
N ARG A 398 22.26 19.41 -15.94
CA ARG A 398 22.39 20.62 -16.74
C ARG A 398 22.88 20.30 -18.16
N GLU A 399 23.93 19.51 -18.30
CA GLU A 399 24.49 19.10 -19.60
C GLU A 399 23.41 18.47 -20.49
N GLN A 400 22.57 17.59 -19.92
CA GLN A 400 21.42 17.00 -20.62
C GLN A 400 20.42 18.06 -21.10
N ARG A 401 20.04 19.02 -20.24
CA ARG A 401 19.13 20.12 -20.62
C ARG A 401 19.72 21.00 -21.73
N GLU A 402 21.01 21.29 -21.68
CA GLU A 402 21.70 22.06 -22.73
C GLU A 402 21.65 21.32 -24.07
N ILE A 403 21.86 19.99 -24.07
CA ILE A 403 21.73 19.15 -25.28
C ILE A 403 20.28 19.13 -25.79
N GLU A 404 19.29 18.99 -24.92
CA GLU A 404 17.87 19.03 -25.30
C GLU A 404 17.52 20.37 -25.96
N LEU A 405 18.00 21.49 -25.42
CA LEU A 405 17.80 22.82 -25.98
C LEU A 405 18.46 22.97 -27.35
N VAL A 406 19.68 22.45 -27.53
CA VAL A 406 20.35 22.41 -28.83
C VAL A 406 19.53 21.56 -29.81
N ASN A 407 19.07 20.37 -29.42
CA ASN A 407 18.26 19.50 -30.28
C ASN A 407 16.92 20.16 -30.69
N ILE A 408 16.24 20.84 -29.77
CA ILE A 408 15.03 21.62 -30.06
C ILE A 408 15.34 22.74 -31.06
N GLY A 409 16.44 23.48 -30.84
CA GLY A 409 16.82 24.55 -31.75
C GLY A 409 17.22 24.02 -33.14
N VAL A 410 17.83 22.83 -33.23
CA VAL A 410 18.12 22.15 -34.52
C VAL A 410 16.82 21.81 -35.23
N LEU A 411 15.85 21.23 -34.52
CA LEU A 411 14.52 20.90 -35.05
C LEU A 411 13.76 22.14 -35.56
N LEU A 412 13.89 23.26 -34.86
CA LEU A 412 13.26 24.53 -35.22
C LEU A 412 14.02 25.33 -36.29
N GLY A 413 15.14 24.82 -36.81
CA GLY A 413 15.94 25.50 -37.83
C GLY A 413 16.61 26.78 -37.33
N SER A 414 16.99 26.84 -36.05
CA SER A 414 17.61 28.00 -35.44
C SER A 414 18.89 28.41 -36.19
N PRO A 415 19.01 29.67 -36.64
CA PRO A 415 20.21 30.16 -37.35
C PRO A 415 21.42 30.33 -36.41
N TYR A 416 21.23 30.15 -35.10
CA TYR A 416 22.26 30.32 -34.07
C TYR A 416 22.97 29.02 -33.68
N ILE A 417 22.58 27.88 -34.26
CA ILE A 417 23.20 26.58 -33.98
C ILE A 417 24.19 26.25 -35.08
N THR A 418 25.45 26.07 -34.68
CA THR A 418 26.54 25.72 -35.59
C THR A 418 26.56 24.23 -35.90
N ASP A 419 27.21 23.82 -36.99
CA ASP A 419 27.37 22.39 -37.31
C ASP A 419 28.23 21.64 -36.27
N THR A 420 29.05 22.36 -35.49
CA THR A 420 29.75 21.86 -34.31
C THR A 420 28.82 21.56 -33.13
N ASP A 421 27.76 22.34 -32.93
CA ASP A 421 26.78 22.09 -31.87
C ASP A 421 25.92 20.85 -32.22
N LYS A 422 25.65 20.64 -33.51
CA LYS A 422 24.96 19.44 -34.03
C LYS A 422 25.77 18.15 -33.83
N SER A 423 27.09 18.20 -34.03
CA SER A 423 27.95 17.04 -33.86
C SER A 423 28.22 16.71 -32.38
N ASN A 424 28.35 17.72 -31.52
CA ASN A 424 28.49 17.53 -30.08
C ASN A 424 27.23 16.96 -29.41
N ALA A 425 26.03 17.35 -29.86
CA ALA A 425 24.78 16.76 -29.38
C ALA A 425 24.61 15.29 -29.79
N ALA A 426 25.24 14.85 -30.89
CA ALA A 426 25.18 13.48 -31.39
C ALA A 426 26.22 12.53 -30.77
N TYR A 427 27.25 13.05 -30.09
CA TYR A 427 28.40 12.27 -29.64
C TYR A 427 28.74 12.58 -28.18
N ILE A 428 27.94 12.02 -27.27
CA ILE A 428 28.38 11.83 -25.87
C ILE A 428 28.28 10.35 -25.55
N ASP A 429 29.41 9.67 -25.70
CA ASP A 429 29.61 8.31 -25.24
C ASP A 429 29.41 8.25 -23.72
N SER A 430 28.33 7.57 -23.32
CA SER A 430 27.87 7.42 -21.94
C SER A 430 28.79 6.56 -21.06
N SER A 431 29.81 5.91 -21.63
CA SER A 431 30.59 4.88 -20.94
C SER A 431 31.53 5.41 -19.84
N GLU A 432 32.08 6.62 -19.95
CA GLU A 432 32.94 7.21 -18.90
C GLU A 432 32.16 7.87 -17.74
N LYS A 433 30.83 8.06 -17.87
CA LYS A 433 30.02 8.85 -16.91
C LYS A 433 29.62 8.09 -15.63
N TYR A 434 29.92 6.80 -15.53
CA TYR A 434 29.45 5.95 -14.42
C TYR A 434 30.53 5.59 -13.37
N ASP A 435 31.81 5.87 -13.63
CA ASP A 435 32.91 5.42 -12.77
C ASP A 435 32.77 5.89 -11.31
N PHE A 436 32.43 7.16 -11.08
CA PHE A 436 32.31 7.69 -9.72
C PHE A 436 31.07 7.17 -8.99
N ARG A 437 29.96 6.86 -9.69
CA ARG A 437 28.74 6.31 -9.08
C ARG A 437 28.97 4.89 -8.62
N VAL A 438 29.61 4.09 -9.46
CA VAL A 438 30.03 2.73 -9.11
C VAL A 438 30.95 2.74 -7.89
N LEU A 439 31.93 3.64 -7.86
CA LEU A 439 32.79 3.82 -6.69
C LEU A 439 32.00 4.31 -5.46
N GLY A 440 31.05 5.22 -5.64
CA GLY A 440 30.15 5.69 -4.60
C GLY A 440 29.30 4.58 -3.98
N LEU A 441 28.75 3.68 -4.80
CA LEU A 441 28.01 2.51 -4.31
C LEU A 441 28.88 1.57 -3.46
N LYS A 442 30.17 1.41 -3.79
CA LYS A 442 31.13 0.61 -3.00
C LYS A 442 31.44 1.19 -1.62
N SER A 443 31.13 2.46 -1.38
CA SER A 443 31.37 3.10 -0.07
C SER A 443 30.53 2.48 1.04
N GLU A 444 29.35 1.93 0.68
CA GLU A 444 28.32 1.48 1.62
C GLU A 444 27.87 2.56 2.62
N ASP A 445 28.17 3.83 2.34
CA ASP A 445 27.73 4.98 3.12
C ASP A 445 26.31 5.37 2.67
N PRO A 446 25.31 5.36 3.57
CA PRO A 446 23.92 5.65 3.21
C PRO A 446 23.73 6.97 2.47
N THR A 447 24.36 8.05 2.95
CA THR A 447 24.22 9.39 2.36
C THR A 447 24.75 9.40 0.93
N THR A 448 25.91 8.80 0.71
CA THR A 448 26.51 8.65 -0.62
C THR A 448 25.64 7.83 -1.55
N VAL A 449 25.10 6.69 -1.08
CA VAL A 449 24.25 5.81 -1.89
C VAL A 449 22.97 6.52 -2.30
N ILE A 450 22.33 7.27 -1.39
CA ILE A 450 21.14 8.06 -1.70
C ILE A 450 21.44 9.09 -2.78
N GLU A 451 22.55 9.83 -2.65
CA GLU A 451 22.98 10.81 -3.67
C GLU A 451 23.31 10.11 -5.00
N CYS A 452 23.86 8.90 -5.01
CA CYS A 452 24.05 8.13 -6.25
C CYS A 452 22.72 7.81 -6.96
N LEU A 453 21.66 7.51 -6.19
CA LEU A 453 20.33 7.15 -6.70
C LEU A 453 19.50 8.35 -7.18
N ASP A 454 19.95 9.59 -6.98
CA ASP A 454 19.32 10.80 -7.52
C ASP A 454 19.48 10.95 -9.05
N CYS A 455 20.18 10.02 -9.69
CA CYS A 455 20.33 9.97 -11.14
C CYS A 455 20.22 8.53 -11.63
N TYR A 456 19.94 8.37 -12.93
CA TYR A 456 19.83 7.04 -13.52
C TYR A 456 21.12 6.21 -13.37
N ILE A 457 20.97 5.03 -12.79
CA ILE A 457 21.96 3.95 -12.76
C ILE A 457 21.27 2.73 -13.37
N SER A 458 21.91 2.08 -14.33
CA SER A 458 21.32 0.89 -14.95
C SER A 458 21.04 -0.21 -13.89
N PRO A 459 19.88 -0.88 -13.95
CA PRO A 459 19.53 -1.97 -13.03
C PRO A 459 20.60 -3.07 -12.92
N ASP A 460 21.27 -3.40 -14.02
CA ASP A 460 22.35 -4.40 -14.04
C ASP A 460 23.53 -4.00 -13.14
N VAL A 461 23.88 -2.71 -13.11
CA VAL A 461 24.93 -2.19 -12.23
C VAL A 461 24.47 -2.26 -10.77
N LEU A 462 23.23 -1.88 -10.46
CA LEU A 462 22.71 -2.00 -9.10
C LEU A 462 22.70 -3.46 -8.63
N LYS A 463 22.34 -4.40 -9.52
CA LYS A 463 22.39 -5.85 -9.25
C LYS A 463 23.81 -6.34 -9.00
N MET A 464 24.81 -5.89 -9.78
CA MET A 464 26.22 -6.24 -9.55
C MET A 464 26.74 -5.76 -8.19
N TYR A 465 26.18 -4.66 -7.66
CA TYR A 465 26.56 -4.07 -6.39
C TYR A 465 25.53 -4.31 -5.27
N SER A 466 24.67 -5.33 -5.40
CA SER A 466 23.59 -5.62 -4.45
C SER A 466 24.09 -5.85 -3.03
N VAL A 467 25.26 -6.46 -2.85
CA VAL A 467 25.90 -6.65 -1.54
C VAL A 467 26.18 -5.31 -0.84
N HIS A 468 26.70 -4.32 -1.56
CA HIS A 468 27.01 -3.01 -1.00
C HIS A 468 25.75 -2.19 -0.74
N LEU A 469 24.77 -2.27 -1.64
CA LEU A 469 23.45 -1.66 -1.45
C LEU A 469 22.78 -2.22 -0.19
N ARG A 470 22.78 -3.54 -0.02
CA ARG A 470 22.24 -4.20 1.18
C ARG A 470 22.96 -3.73 2.45
N ASN A 471 24.28 -3.63 2.42
CA ASN A 471 25.05 -3.14 3.57
C ASN A 471 24.70 -1.67 3.91
N ALA A 472 24.38 -0.84 2.93
CA ALA A 472 23.89 0.52 3.15
C ALA A 472 22.45 0.53 3.70
N MET A 473 21.55 -0.30 3.17
CA MET A 473 20.16 -0.46 3.65
C MET A 473 20.10 -0.91 5.11
N VAL A 474 21.00 -1.80 5.53
CA VAL A 474 21.09 -2.25 6.94
C VAL A 474 21.57 -1.13 7.86
N LYS A 475 22.38 -0.19 7.36
CA LYS A 475 22.87 0.96 8.15
C LYS A 475 21.83 2.07 8.26
N ASP A 476 21.00 2.27 7.23
CA ASP A 476 19.99 3.32 7.19
C ASP A 476 18.79 2.92 6.32
N VAL A 477 17.61 3.01 6.94
CA VAL A 477 16.32 2.68 6.35
C VAL A 477 15.95 3.64 5.21
N ALA A 478 16.40 4.89 5.23
CA ALA A 478 16.12 5.86 4.18
C ALA A 478 16.65 5.43 2.80
N VAL A 479 17.68 4.56 2.78
CA VAL A 479 18.19 3.95 1.53
C VAL A 479 17.15 3.02 0.92
N ILE A 480 16.35 2.33 1.73
CA ILE A 480 15.31 1.40 1.28
C ILE A 480 14.23 2.18 0.53
N ASP A 481 13.69 3.24 1.13
CA ASP A 481 12.69 4.10 0.50
C ASP A 481 13.22 4.70 -0.80
N LYS A 482 14.47 5.15 -0.82
CA LYS A 482 15.09 5.70 -2.03
C LYS A 482 15.22 4.67 -3.15
N ILE A 483 15.55 3.41 -2.81
CA ILE A 483 15.62 2.31 -3.77
C ILE A 483 14.23 1.94 -4.30
N ILE A 484 13.19 1.96 -3.46
CA ILE A 484 11.80 1.76 -3.89
C ILE A 484 11.40 2.85 -4.89
N ASP A 485 11.61 4.12 -4.53
CA ASP A 485 11.29 5.27 -5.38
C ASP A 485 12.01 5.19 -6.72
N PHE A 486 13.31 4.87 -6.70
CA PHE A 486 14.12 4.73 -7.91
C PHE A 486 13.58 3.66 -8.86
N GLN A 487 13.22 2.47 -8.34
CA GLN A 487 12.70 1.38 -9.17
C GLN A 487 11.32 1.70 -9.75
N ILE A 488 10.47 2.40 -8.99
CA ILE A 488 9.15 2.84 -9.47
C ILE A 488 9.30 3.90 -10.58
N GLU A 489 10.12 4.93 -10.37
CA GLU A 489 10.36 6.01 -11.33
C GLU A 489 10.88 5.49 -12.67
N HIS A 490 11.74 4.48 -12.64
CA HIS A 490 12.38 3.92 -13.84
C HIS A 490 11.71 2.65 -14.37
N HIS A 491 10.59 2.22 -13.77
CA HIS A 491 9.85 1.00 -14.12
C HIS A 491 10.74 -0.26 -14.25
N SER A 492 11.72 -0.41 -13.36
CA SER A 492 12.68 -1.51 -13.44
C SER A 492 12.99 -2.11 -12.07
N PRO A 493 12.54 -3.35 -11.79
CA PRO A 493 12.79 -4.00 -10.51
C PRO A 493 14.19 -4.61 -10.44
N ILE A 494 14.80 -4.54 -9.26
CA ILE A 494 16.01 -5.26 -8.87
C ILE A 494 15.58 -6.61 -8.30
N ASP A 495 15.71 -7.66 -9.11
CA ASP A 495 15.31 -9.04 -8.82
C ASP A 495 16.33 -9.80 -7.94
N ASP A 496 17.00 -9.11 -7.01
CA ASP A 496 17.90 -9.72 -6.04
C ASP A 496 17.15 -10.05 -4.74
N ILE A 497 17.08 -11.34 -4.40
CA ILE A 497 16.35 -11.85 -3.22
C ILE A 497 16.74 -11.12 -1.93
N SER A 498 18.01 -10.78 -1.76
CA SER A 498 18.47 -10.11 -0.54
C SER A 498 17.98 -8.66 -0.44
N ILE A 499 17.85 -7.97 -1.57
CA ILE A 499 17.29 -6.62 -1.65
C ILE A 499 15.78 -6.66 -1.45
N VAL A 500 15.08 -7.58 -2.13
CA VAL A 500 13.62 -7.73 -2.00
C VAL A 500 13.25 -8.06 -0.56
N ASN A 501 13.96 -8.98 0.10
CA ASN A 501 13.72 -9.31 1.51
C ASN A 501 13.99 -8.12 2.45
N SER A 502 15.00 -7.30 2.15
CA SER A 502 15.27 -6.09 2.93
C SER A 502 14.13 -5.08 2.78
N ILE A 503 13.60 -4.91 1.57
CA ILE A 503 12.41 -4.08 1.31
C ILE A 503 11.17 -4.64 2.01
N LEU A 504 10.94 -5.96 1.93
CA LEU A 504 9.81 -6.63 2.58
C LEU A 504 9.83 -6.47 4.10
N SER A 505 11.01 -6.43 4.72
CA SER A 505 11.17 -6.20 6.16
C SER A 505 10.90 -4.76 6.61
N HIS A 506 10.68 -3.83 5.66
CA HIS A 506 10.48 -2.41 5.94
C HIS A 506 9.10 -1.89 5.51
N SER A 507 8.42 -1.17 6.39
CA SER A 507 7.12 -0.55 6.14
C SER A 507 7.24 0.63 5.18
N SER A 508 6.66 0.53 3.99
CA SER A 508 6.67 1.62 3.00
C SER A 508 5.30 1.79 2.34
N PRO A 509 4.75 3.02 2.26
CA PRO A 509 3.43 3.25 1.66
C PRO A 509 3.40 2.95 0.16
N ARG A 510 4.57 2.93 -0.50
CA ARG A 510 4.70 2.65 -1.95
C ARG A 510 5.01 1.19 -2.25
N PHE A 511 4.94 0.31 -1.25
CA PHE A 511 5.29 -1.09 -1.40
C PHE A 511 4.50 -1.79 -2.52
N PHE A 512 3.17 -1.60 -2.60
CA PHE A 512 2.36 -2.24 -3.64
C PHE A 512 2.55 -1.63 -5.03
N GLU A 513 3.00 -0.38 -5.15
CA GLU A 513 3.45 0.17 -6.45
C GLU A 513 4.73 -0.53 -6.90
N TYR A 514 5.66 -0.75 -5.98
CA TYR A 514 6.90 -1.49 -6.22
C TYR A 514 6.65 -2.96 -6.58
N ALA A 515 5.78 -3.67 -5.83
CA ALA A 515 5.48 -5.08 -6.08
C ALA A 515 4.90 -5.32 -7.49
N ARG A 516 4.15 -4.36 -8.04
CA ARG A 516 3.59 -4.40 -9.40
C ARG A 516 4.64 -4.28 -10.52
N LEU A 517 5.87 -3.88 -10.21
CA LEU A 517 6.96 -3.85 -11.19
C LEU A 517 7.40 -5.26 -11.62
N PHE A 518 7.13 -6.28 -10.79
CA PHE A 518 7.50 -7.65 -11.06
C PHE A 518 6.46 -8.33 -11.95
N LYS A 519 6.94 -9.07 -12.95
CA LYS A 519 6.07 -9.94 -13.77
C LYS A 519 5.46 -11.07 -12.95
N ASP A 520 6.22 -11.58 -11.99
CA ASP A 520 5.79 -12.60 -11.05
C ASP A 520 6.46 -12.35 -9.69
N PHE A 521 5.65 -12.00 -8.69
CA PHE A 521 6.11 -11.76 -7.32
C PHE A 521 5.95 -13.00 -6.43
N SER A 522 5.42 -14.12 -6.96
CA SER A 522 5.09 -15.30 -6.15
C SER A 522 6.29 -15.88 -5.40
N PHE A 523 7.49 -15.76 -5.96
CA PHE A 523 8.73 -16.24 -5.36
C PHE A 523 9.06 -15.57 -4.01
N TYR A 524 8.52 -14.37 -3.77
CA TYR A 524 8.80 -13.56 -2.58
C TYR A 524 7.66 -13.60 -1.55
N LEU A 525 6.63 -14.44 -1.76
CA LEU A 525 5.51 -14.57 -0.83
C LEU A 525 5.97 -15.22 0.48
N ASN A 526 5.98 -14.44 1.56
CA ASN A 526 6.33 -14.87 2.90
C ASN A 526 5.40 -14.19 3.94
N SER A 527 5.67 -14.39 5.23
CA SER A 527 4.91 -13.75 6.31
C SER A 527 4.92 -12.22 6.25
N ASP A 528 6.00 -11.62 5.77
CA ASP A 528 6.21 -10.17 5.75
C ASP A 528 5.27 -9.50 4.72
N VAL A 529 4.92 -10.22 3.65
CA VAL A 529 3.87 -9.77 2.70
C VAL A 529 2.54 -9.59 3.41
N LEU A 530 2.20 -10.43 4.39
CA LEU A 530 0.96 -10.25 5.18
C LEU A 530 1.03 -8.96 6.01
N GLU A 531 2.19 -8.61 6.55
CA GLU A 531 2.38 -7.37 7.29
C GLU A 531 2.18 -6.15 6.38
N ARG A 532 2.74 -6.17 5.18
CA ARG A 532 2.52 -5.10 4.18
C ARG A 532 1.05 -4.99 3.75
N ILE A 533 0.33 -6.11 3.62
CA ILE A 533 -1.13 -6.08 3.39
C ILE A 533 -1.88 -5.51 4.60
N SER A 534 -1.40 -5.73 5.82
CA SER A 534 -2.07 -5.20 7.02
C SER A 534 -1.95 -3.68 7.14
N GLU A 535 -0.89 -3.10 6.58
CA GLU A 535 -0.65 -1.66 6.54
C GLU A 535 -1.55 -0.93 5.53
N ASP A 536 -1.80 -1.53 4.37
CA ASP A 536 -2.73 -1.03 3.35
C ASP A 536 -3.60 -2.18 2.79
N PRO A 537 -4.67 -2.57 3.52
CA PRO A 537 -5.53 -3.70 3.16
C PRO A 537 -6.22 -3.57 1.79
N GLU A 538 -6.62 -2.36 1.43
CA GLU A 538 -7.37 -2.10 0.20
C GLU A 538 -6.49 -2.30 -1.03
N ASN A 539 -5.33 -1.63 -1.05
CA ASN A 539 -4.37 -1.75 -2.15
C ASN A 539 -3.75 -3.15 -2.20
N GLY A 540 -3.47 -3.76 -1.04
CA GLY A 540 -2.98 -5.14 -0.96
C GLY A 540 -3.97 -6.17 -1.51
N THR A 541 -5.26 -6.00 -1.26
CA THR A 541 -6.32 -6.86 -1.80
C THR A 541 -6.45 -6.73 -3.32
N GLU A 542 -6.39 -5.49 -3.84
CA GLU A 542 -6.43 -5.27 -5.29
C GLU A 542 -5.18 -5.83 -5.98
N TRP A 543 -4.00 -5.66 -5.38
CA TRP A 543 -2.76 -6.24 -5.89
C TRP A 543 -2.80 -7.77 -5.98
N ILE A 544 -3.32 -8.46 -4.95
CA ILE A 544 -3.49 -9.93 -4.98
C ILE A 544 -4.39 -10.36 -6.13
N LYS A 545 -5.48 -9.62 -6.37
CA LYS A 545 -6.43 -9.90 -7.45
C LYS A 545 -5.79 -9.72 -8.83
N GLU A 546 -5.01 -8.66 -9.01
CA GLU A 546 -4.28 -8.37 -10.26
C GLU A 546 -3.20 -9.40 -10.57
N CYS A 547 -2.42 -9.80 -9.56
CA CYS A 547 -1.26 -10.69 -9.71
C CYS A 547 -1.58 -12.17 -9.45
N TYR A 548 -2.86 -12.55 -9.34
CA TYR A 548 -3.26 -13.89 -8.94
C TYR A 548 -2.64 -14.99 -9.82
N ASN A 549 -1.99 -15.96 -9.15
CA ASN A 549 -1.58 -17.24 -9.71
C ASN A 549 -1.75 -18.35 -8.65
N LYS A 550 -1.42 -19.59 -8.99
CA LYS A 550 -1.58 -20.75 -8.10
C LYS A 550 -0.82 -20.61 -6.76
N GLU A 551 0.36 -20.00 -6.78
CA GLU A 551 1.17 -19.78 -5.57
C GLU A 551 0.53 -18.74 -4.64
N PHE A 552 -0.05 -17.67 -5.19
CA PHE A 552 -0.89 -16.73 -4.41
C PHE A 552 -2.10 -17.45 -3.78
N GLY A 553 -2.73 -18.37 -4.51
CA GLY A 553 -3.80 -19.21 -3.99
C GLY A 553 -3.36 -20.05 -2.80
N LEU A 554 -2.23 -20.76 -2.92
CA LEU A 554 -1.65 -21.55 -1.83
C LEU A 554 -1.25 -20.67 -0.63
N PHE A 555 -0.68 -19.50 -0.89
CA PHE A 555 -0.34 -18.52 0.14
C PHE A 555 -1.57 -18.07 0.94
N ILE A 556 -2.69 -17.80 0.28
CA ILE A 556 -3.96 -17.47 0.95
C ILE A 556 -4.46 -18.66 1.76
N LEU A 557 -4.39 -19.88 1.23
CA LEU A 557 -4.87 -21.08 1.93
C LEU A 557 -4.07 -21.40 3.18
N HIS A 558 -2.74 -21.28 3.12
CA HIS A 558 -1.86 -21.43 4.29
C HIS A 558 -2.11 -20.35 5.34
N ASN A 559 -2.57 -19.17 4.93
CA ASN A 559 -2.82 -18.02 5.79
C ASN A 559 -4.31 -17.67 5.91
N CYS A 560 -5.22 -18.65 5.74
CA CYS A 560 -6.67 -18.39 5.68
C CYS A 560 -7.19 -17.64 6.92
N GLY A 561 -6.66 -17.92 8.12
CA GLY A 561 -6.98 -17.19 9.34
C GLY A 561 -6.74 -15.68 9.23
N TYR A 562 -5.66 -15.26 8.57
CA TYR A 562 -5.37 -13.85 8.30
C TYR A 562 -6.42 -13.19 7.43
N PHE A 563 -6.70 -13.78 6.26
CA PHE A 563 -7.64 -13.19 5.31
C PHE A 563 -9.06 -13.18 5.85
N ASN A 564 -9.41 -14.17 6.68
CA ASN A 564 -10.66 -14.18 7.43
C ASN A 564 -10.75 -13.02 8.43
N ASP A 565 -9.68 -12.75 9.19
CA ASP A 565 -9.64 -11.62 10.13
C ASP A 565 -9.61 -10.26 9.40
N LEU A 566 -8.92 -10.19 8.26
CA LEU A 566 -8.89 -9.01 7.38
C LEU A 566 -10.30 -8.63 6.93
N LEU A 567 -11.05 -9.64 6.46
CA LEU A 567 -12.45 -9.52 6.08
C LEU A 567 -13.34 -9.11 7.26
N ARG A 568 -13.10 -9.62 8.48
CA ARG A 568 -13.83 -9.18 9.70
C ARG A 568 -13.58 -7.71 10.02
N GLY A 569 -12.38 -7.20 9.74
CA GLY A 569 -12.02 -5.80 9.96
C GLY A 569 -12.69 -4.83 8.97
N SER A 570 -12.90 -5.24 7.72
CA SER A 570 -13.56 -4.40 6.72
C SER A 570 -14.25 -5.23 5.62
N SER A 571 -15.58 -5.10 5.55
CA SER A 571 -16.40 -5.76 4.53
C SER A 571 -16.20 -5.21 3.12
N ALA A 572 -15.59 -4.04 2.97
CA ALA A 572 -15.35 -3.41 1.67
C ALA A 572 -14.41 -4.23 0.77
N MET A 573 -13.54 -5.07 1.36
CA MET A 573 -12.62 -5.95 0.64
C MET A 573 -13.30 -7.20 0.05
N GLN A 574 -14.52 -7.54 0.50
CA GLN A 574 -15.19 -8.78 0.11
C GLN A 574 -15.39 -8.94 -1.41
N PRO A 575 -15.82 -7.93 -2.18
CA PRO A 575 -15.99 -8.09 -3.62
C PRO A 575 -14.70 -8.52 -4.33
N GLY A 576 -13.56 -7.92 -3.98
CA GLY A 576 -12.25 -8.25 -4.55
C GLY A 576 -11.79 -9.65 -4.16
N LEU A 577 -11.88 -9.99 -2.87
CA LEU A 577 -11.50 -11.31 -2.36
C LEU A 577 -12.40 -12.43 -2.86
N SER A 578 -13.70 -12.18 -3.08
CA SER A 578 -14.63 -13.19 -3.62
C SER A 578 -14.19 -13.70 -5.00
N LEU A 579 -13.67 -12.82 -5.86
CA LEU A 579 -13.13 -13.22 -7.16
C LEU A 579 -11.89 -14.12 -7.02
N VAL A 580 -11.02 -13.81 -6.06
CA VAL A 580 -9.84 -14.62 -5.76
C VAL A 580 -10.26 -15.98 -5.18
N TYR A 581 -11.24 -16.00 -4.27
CA TYR A 581 -11.73 -17.22 -3.64
C TYR A 581 -12.47 -18.14 -4.59
N GLU A 582 -13.20 -17.60 -5.57
CA GLU A 582 -13.78 -18.41 -6.65
C GLU A 582 -12.69 -19.17 -7.42
N LYS A 583 -11.58 -18.50 -7.77
CA LYS A 583 -10.44 -19.16 -8.45
C LYS A 583 -9.77 -20.20 -7.56
N ILE A 584 -9.54 -19.88 -6.29
CA ILE A 584 -8.96 -20.82 -5.32
C ILE A 584 -9.85 -22.07 -5.18
N LEU A 585 -11.16 -21.88 -5.11
CA LEU A 585 -12.13 -22.96 -5.07
C LEU A 585 -12.00 -23.82 -6.31
N ASP A 586 -12.03 -23.24 -7.51
CA ASP A 586 -11.92 -23.96 -8.79
C ASP A 586 -10.63 -24.81 -8.87
N GLU A 587 -9.51 -24.32 -8.35
CA GLU A 587 -8.22 -25.03 -8.34
C GLU A 587 -8.09 -26.10 -7.23
N ASN A 588 -8.82 -25.95 -6.12
CA ASN A 588 -8.68 -26.76 -4.91
C ASN A 588 -10.02 -27.35 -4.43
N LEU A 589 -10.91 -27.66 -5.38
CA LEU A 589 -12.22 -28.28 -5.14
C LEU A 589 -12.06 -29.52 -4.26
N GLY A 590 -12.63 -29.46 -3.06
CA GLY A 590 -12.58 -30.55 -2.08
C GLY A 590 -11.47 -30.46 -1.02
N ASN A 591 -10.57 -29.47 -1.06
CA ASN A 591 -9.64 -29.19 0.04
C ASN A 591 -9.94 -27.88 0.76
N VAL A 592 -10.73 -27.03 0.13
CA VAL A 592 -11.12 -25.69 0.59
C VAL A 592 -12.60 -25.67 0.86
N GLU A 593 -12.99 -25.00 1.94
CA GLU A 593 -14.38 -24.78 2.27
C GLU A 593 -14.66 -23.28 2.41
N VAL A 594 -15.63 -22.75 1.68
CA VAL A 594 -16.10 -21.37 1.85
C VAL A 594 -17.40 -21.37 2.68
N ARG A 595 -17.43 -20.61 3.77
CA ARG A 595 -18.57 -20.51 4.69
C ARG A 595 -19.08 -19.08 4.80
N VAL A 596 -20.37 -18.95 5.09
CA VAL A 596 -20.93 -17.67 5.53
C VAL A 596 -20.54 -17.46 7.00
N PHE A 597 -19.98 -16.30 7.32
CA PHE A 597 -19.63 -15.96 8.69
C PHE A 597 -20.88 -15.66 9.54
N ASN A 598 -21.16 -16.49 10.55
CA ASN A 598 -22.34 -16.36 11.42
C ASN A 598 -22.01 -15.90 12.86
N GLY A 599 -20.82 -15.33 13.10
CA GLY A 599 -20.42 -14.80 14.42
C GLY A 599 -20.14 -15.84 15.50
N ARG A 600 -20.40 -17.12 15.26
CA ARG A 600 -20.05 -18.25 16.13
C ARG A 600 -19.52 -19.38 15.26
N ASP A 601 -18.21 -19.61 15.29
CA ASP A 601 -17.61 -20.93 15.01
C ASP A 601 -16.13 -20.95 15.43
N GLU A 602 -15.86 -21.73 16.48
CA GLU A 602 -14.55 -22.27 16.89
C GLU A 602 -14.55 -23.80 16.66
N SER A 603 -15.00 -24.29 15.50
CA SER A 603 -14.86 -25.71 15.17
C SER A 603 -13.60 -25.92 14.35
N GLU A 604 -12.67 -26.73 14.85
CA GLU A 604 -11.54 -27.29 14.10
C GLU A 604 -12.07 -28.05 12.88
N SER A 605 -12.10 -27.39 11.72
CA SER A 605 -12.39 -28.05 10.45
C SER A 605 -11.13 -28.74 9.93
N ARG A 606 -11.29 -29.89 9.27
CA ARG A 606 -10.20 -30.59 8.56
C ARG A 606 -9.74 -29.89 7.27
N HIS A 607 -10.34 -28.76 6.92
CA HIS A 607 -10.15 -28.03 5.66
C HIS A 607 -9.77 -26.57 5.91
N SER A 608 -8.93 -25.99 5.05
CA SER A 608 -8.71 -24.54 5.05
C SER A 608 -10.04 -23.84 4.78
N THR A 609 -10.59 -23.18 5.80
CA THR A 609 -11.92 -22.57 5.75
C THR A 609 -11.80 -21.07 5.52
N ILE A 610 -12.43 -20.58 4.46
CA ILE A 610 -12.49 -19.17 4.09
C ILE A 610 -13.89 -18.63 4.37
N TYR A 611 -14.00 -17.43 4.94
CA TYR A 611 -15.29 -16.82 5.28
C TYR A 611 -15.69 -15.73 4.29
N LEU A 612 -16.99 -15.66 4.00
CA LEU A 612 -17.66 -14.54 3.33
C LEU A 612 -18.78 -14.01 4.23
N PHE A 613 -19.03 -12.69 4.21
CA PHE A 613 -20.17 -12.09 4.92
C PHE A 613 -21.40 -12.04 4.04
N ASP A 614 -22.56 -12.15 4.68
CA ASP A 614 -23.85 -12.12 4.03
C ASP A 614 -24.54 -10.74 4.09
N ASN A 615 -23.74 -9.67 4.16
CA ASN A 615 -24.22 -8.30 4.15
C ASN A 615 -24.72 -7.93 2.74
N GLN A 616 -25.97 -7.47 2.64
CA GLN A 616 -26.63 -7.16 1.36
C GLN A 616 -25.86 -6.15 0.50
N GLU A 617 -25.11 -5.23 1.11
CA GLU A 617 -24.35 -4.20 0.39
C GLU A 617 -23.14 -4.75 -0.39
N VAL A 618 -22.66 -5.94 -0.04
CA VAL A 618 -21.45 -6.55 -0.63
C VAL A 618 -21.73 -7.89 -1.32
N LEU A 619 -23.01 -8.23 -1.53
CA LEU A 619 -23.41 -9.45 -2.25
C LEU A 619 -23.21 -9.27 -3.75
N THR A 620 -22.25 -10.00 -4.28
CA THR A 620 -21.96 -10.06 -5.72
C THR A 620 -22.56 -11.32 -6.35
N GLU A 621 -22.60 -11.38 -7.68
CA GLU A 621 -22.91 -12.63 -8.38
C GLU A 621 -21.93 -13.76 -7.99
N THR A 622 -20.64 -13.42 -7.88
CA THR A 622 -19.56 -14.33 -7.47
C THR A 622 -19.84 -14.98 -6.11
N PHE A 623 -20.38 -14.24 -5.14
CA PHE A 623 -20.80 -14.80 -3.85
C PHE A 623 -21.76 -15.99 -4.05
N PHE A 624 -22.83 -15.81 -4.84
CA PHE A 624 -23.81 -16.89 -5.07
C PHE A 624 -23.23 -18.05 -5.90
N ARG A 625 -22.33 -17.76 -6.84
CA ARG A 625 -21.64 -18.80 -7.64
C ARG A 625 -20.77 -19.70 -6.76
N ILE A 626 -20.01 -19.14 -5.83
CA ILE A 626 -19.18 -19.90 -4.88
C ILE A 626 -20.04 -20.91 -4.11
N PHE A 627 -21.15 -20.45 -3.50
CA PHE A 627 -22.02 -21.34 -2.72
C PHE A 627 -22.79 -22.33 -3.59
N ALA A 628 -23.16 -21.97 -4.82
CA ALA A 628 -23.78 -22.90 -5.77
C ALA A 628 -22.82 -24.03 -6.16
N LYS A 629 -21.58 -23.70 -6.52
CA LYS A 629 -20.51 -24.67 -6.84
C LYS A 629 -20.25 -25.62 -5.68
N GLN A 630 -20.08 -25.08 -4.48
CA GLN A 630 -19.81 -25.89 -3.29
C GLN A 630 -21.00 -26.80 -2.94
N LEU A 631 -22.24 -26.32 -3.04
CA LEU A 631 -23.44 -27.12 -2.79
C LEU A 631 -23.54 -28.32 -3.74
N ILE A 632 -23.34 -28.09 -5.03
CA ILE A 632 -23.33 -29.14 -6.05
C ILE A 632 -22.19 -30.13 -5.78
N TYR A 633 -21.00 -29.62 -5.49
CA TYR A 633 -19.84 -30.46 -5.20
C TYR A 633 -20.10 -31.38 -4.00
N CYS A 634 -20.58 -30.83 -2.88
CA CYS A 634 -20.91 -31.61 -1.69
C CYS A 634 -21.97 -32.70 -1.98
N LYS A 635 -23.04 -32.36 -2.70
CA LYS A 635 -24.14 -33.31 -2.98
C LYS A 635 -23.70 -34.50 -3.82
N PHE A 636 -22.94 -34.26 -4.89
CA PHE A 636 -22.64 -35.30 -5.88
C PHE A 636 -21.29 -35.99 -5.66
N PHE A 637 -20.34 -35.36 -4.95
CA PHE A 637 -18.98 -35.89 -4.78
C PHE A 637 -18.61 -36.26 -3.34
N ARG A 638 -19.35 -35.77 -2.33
CA ARG A 638 -19.11 -36.07 -0.90
C ARG A 638 -20.33 -36.71 -0.24
N VAL A 639 -20.70 -37.89 -0.73
CA VAL A 639 -21.85 -38.66 -0.23
C VAL A 639 -21.63 -39.04 1.24
N GLY A 640 -22.44 -38.49 2.15
CA GLY A 640 -22.45 -38.84 3.59
C GLY A 640 -21.93 -37.75 4.54
N GLU A 641 -21.39 -36.64 4.05
CA GLU A 641 -21.09 -35.47 4.89
C GLU A 641 -22.33 -34.56 5.02
N ASN A 642 -22.58 -34.06 6.24
CA ASN A 642 -23.73 -33.20 6.52
C ASN A 642 -23.69 -31.96 5.60
N ILE A 643 -24.81 -31.65 4.94
CA ILE A 643 -24.99 -30.46 4.10
C ILE A 643 -25.14 -29.22 5.02
N GLY A 644 -24.18 -28.98 5.90
CA GLY A 644 -24.13 -27.79 6.77
C GLY A 644 -23.81 -26.50 6.01
N HIS A 645 -23.58 -26.61 4.69
CA HIS A 645 -22.99 -25.58 3.83
C HIS A 645 -24.04 -24.74 3.09
N THR A 646 -25.32 -24.86 3.42
CA THR A 646 -26.36 -24.07 2.77
C THR A 646 -26.42 -22.65 3.32
N VAL A 647 -26.46 -21.67 2.43
CA VAL A 647 -26.86 -20.32 2.81
C VAL A 647 -28.33 -20.36 3.21
N LEU A 648 -28.59 -20.36 4.52
CA LEU A 648 -29.93 -20.54 5.10
C LEU A 648 -30.82 -19.30 4.93
N LYS A 649 -30.21 -18.14 4.70
CA LYS A 649 -30.89 -16.86 4.54
C LYS A 649 -31.34 -16.64 3.09
N LYS A 650 -32.42 -15.87 2.95
CA LYS A 650 -32.96 -15.44 1.65
C LYS A 650 -32.53 -14.00 1.37
N TYR A 651 -32.12 -13.70 0.15
CA TYR A 651 -31.57 -12.40 -0.22
C TYR A 651 -32.42 -11.69 -1.25
N ILE A 652 -32.59 -10.37 -1.06
CA ILE A 652 -33.19 -9.50 -2.06
C ILE A 652 -32.11 -9.14 -3.08
N SER A 653 -31.72 -10.11 -3.91
CA SER A 653 -30.71 -9.93 -4.96
C SER A 653 -31.13 -10.71 -6.21
N PRO A 654 -31.00 -10.13 -7.43
CA PRO A 654 -31.33 -10.83 -8.67
C PRO A 654 -30.46 -12.10 -8.87
N PHE A 655 -29.25 -12.11 -8.31
CA PHE A 655 -28.30 -13.22 -8.40
C PHE A 655 -28.64 -14.40 -7.47
N TYR A 656 -29.58 -14.22 -6.53
CA TYR A 656 -30.01 -15.29 -5.61
C TYR A 656 -30.61 -16.49 -6.35
N SER A 657 -31.21 -16.25 -7.53
CA SER A 657 -31.77 -17.27 -8.40
C SER A 657 -30.76 -18.37 -8.77
N CYS A 658 -29.48 -18.02 -8.99
CA CYS A 658 -28.41 -18.96 -9.29
C CYS A 658 -28.24 -20.00 -8.17
N TYR A 659 -28.32 -19.55 -6.92
CA TYR A 659 -28.22 -20.42 -5.76
C TYR A 659 -29.48 -21.30 -5.60
N VAL A 660 -30.68 -20.74 -5.83
CA VAL A 660 -31.95 -21.50 -5.77
C VAL A 660 -32.00 -22.60 -6.84
N LYS A 661 -31.49 -22.33 -8.06
CA LYS A 661 -31.35 -23.34 -9.12
C LYS A 661 -30.48 -24.51 -8.63
N ALA A 662 -29.33 -24.23 -8.02
CA ALA A 662 -28.44 -25.25 -7.47
C ALA A 662 -29.09 -26.07 -6.34
N LYS A 663 -29.86 -25.42 -5.43
CA LYS A 663 -30.65 -26.12 -4.39
C LYS A 663 -31.61 -27.13 -4.99
N ALA A 664 -32.32 -26.73 -6.05
CA ALA A 664 -33.22 -27.62 -6.76
C ALA A 664 -32.49 -28.75 -7.51
N VAL A 665 -31.31 -28.51 -8.14
CA VAL A 665 -30.46 -29.61 -8.69
C VAL A 665 -30.20 -30.67 -7.60
N CYS A 666 -29.88 -30.20 -6.40
CA CYS A 666 -29.47 -31.05 -5.28
C CYS A 666 -30.64 -31.77 -4.57
N GLY A 667 -31.88 -31.55 -5.03
CA GLY A 667 -33.09 -32.15 -4.46
C GLY A 667 -33.55 -31.52 -3.13
N LEU A 668 -33.18 -30.27 -2.85
CA LEU A 668 -33.64 -29.53 -1.67
C LEU A 668 -35.01 -28.87 -1.93
N ASP A 669 -35.84 -28.73 -0.89
CA ASP A 669 -37.08 -27.96 -0.99
C ASP A 669 -36.79 -26.46 -1.18
N VAL A 670 -37.31 -25.92 -2.28
CA VAL A 670 -37.17 -24.53 -2.70
C VAL A 670 -38.50 -23.77 -2.70
N SER A 671 -39.59 -24.40 -2.25
CA SER A 671 -40.95 -23.83 -2.27
C SER A 671 -41.01 -22.49 -1.55
N SER A 672 -40.37 -22.41 -0.38
CA SER A 672 -40.33 -21.18 0.41
C SER A 672 -39.43 -20.10 -0.19
N ASP A 673 -38.38 -20.48 -0.94
CA ASP A 673 -37.48 -19.54 -1.63
C ASP A 673 -38.19 -18.89 -2.81
N ILE A 674 -38.95 -19.68 -3.57
CA ILE A 674 -39.77 -19.21 -4.70
C ILE A 674 -40.84 -18.22 -4.21
N GLN A 675 -41.54 -18.53 -3.12
CA GLN A 675 -42.52 -17.61 -2.54
C GLN A 675 -41.88 -16.29 -2.12
N PHE A 676 -40.68 -16.34 -1.54
CA PHE A 676 -39.93 -15.15 -1.18
C PHE A 676 -39.53 -14.34 -2.41
N MET A 677 -38.99 -14.98 -3.45
CA MET A 677 -38.60 -14.30 -4.69
C MET A 677 -39.80 -13.63 -5.37
N LYS A 678 -40.93 -14.33 -5.46
CA LYS A 678 -42.20 -13.77 -6.00
C LYS A 678 -42.67 -12.56 -5.20
N LYS A 679 -42.64 -12.63 -3.86
CA LYS A 679 -43.05 -11.53 -2.98
C LYS A 679 -42.16 -10.29 -3.14
N ASN A 680 -40.89 -10.48 -3.45
CA ASN A 680 -39.92 -9.39 -3.65
C ASN A 680 -39.71 -9.02 -5.13
N LEU A 681 -40.57 -9.49 -6.04
CA LEU A 681 -40.51 -9.19 -7.47
C LEU A 681 -39.16 -9.57 -8.14
N LEU A 682 -38.48 -10.59 -7.62
CA LEU A 682 -37.30 -11.18 -8.23
C LEU A 682 -37.75 -12.16 -9.31
N ALA A 683 -38.17 -11.64 -10.47
CA ALA A 683 -38.65 -12.45 -11.60
C ALA A 683 -37.48 -13.22 -12.25
N ASP A 684 -37.61 -14.55 -12.36
CA ASP A 684 -36.73 -15.40 -13.15
C ASP A 684 -37.57 -16.48 -13.85
N ASP A 685 -37.97 -16.21 -15.10
CA ASP A 685 -38.75 -17.15 -15.92
C ASP A 685 -37.96 -18.44 -16.20
N ASP A 686 -36.63 -18.37 -16.24
CA ASP A 686 -35.77 -19.55 -16.38
C ASP A 686 -35.92 -20.47 -15.17
N LEU A 687 -36.04 -19.92 -13.95
CA LEU A 687 -36.24 -20.71 -12.72
C LEU A 687 -37.58 -21.47 -12.73
N LEU A 688 -38.66 -20.87 -13.23
CA LEU A 688 -39.96 -21.54 -13.31
C LEU A 688 -39.97 -22.70 -14.32
N GLY A 689 -39.34 -22.51 -15.48
CA GLY A 689 -39.12 -23.57 -16.46
C GLY A 689 -38.23 -24.68 -15.90
N TYR A 690 -37.19 -24.30 -15.17
CA TYR A 690 -36.25 -25.21 -14.53
C TYR A 690 -36.92 -26.15 -13.52
N LEU A 691 -37.73 -25.59 -12.60
CA LEU A 691 -38.38 -26.36 -11.52
C LEU A 691 -39.38 -27.40 -12.03
N LYS A 692 -40.12 -27.08 -13.10
CA LYS A 692 -41.04 -28.05 -13.74
C LYS A 692 -40.30 -29.27 -14.28
N THR A 693 -39.05 -29.07 -14.69
CA THR A 693 -38.25 -30.11 -15.34
C THR A 693 -37.56 -30.98 -14.31
N VAL A 694 -36.86 -30.38 -13.34
CA VAL A 694 -36.19 -31.12 -12.26
C VAL A 694 -37.19 -31.93 -11.42
N GLY A 695 -38.38 -31.39 -11.13
CA GLY A 695 -39.41 -32.11 -10.37
C GLY A 695 -39.97 -33.37 -11.04
N CYS A 696 -39.68 -33.60 -12.33
CA CYS A 696 -40.08 -34.80 -13.05
C CYS A 696 -38.97 -35.86 -13.14
N TYR A 697 -37.75 -35.58 -12.68
CA TYR A 697 -36.66 -36.54 -12.62
C TYR A 697 -36.56 -37.15 -11.22
N SER A 698 -36.33 -38.46 -11.15
CA SER A 698 -36.07 -39.14 -9.88
C SER A 698 -34.71 -38.67 -9.33
N PRO A 699 -34.60 -38.38 -8.01
CA PRO A 699 -33.34 -38.02 -7.36
C PRO A 699 -32.27 -39.13 -7.41
N GLU A 700 -32.60 -40.30 -7.94
CA GLU A 700 -31.70 -41.46 -8.09
C GLU A 700 -30.98 -41.48 -9.46
N THR A 701 -31.17 -40.47 -10.32
CA THR A 701 -30.51 -40.40 -11.62
C THR A 701 -29.04 -40.00 -11.44
N GLU A 702 -28.11 -40.92 -11.69
CA GLU A 702 -26.67 -40.64 -11.64
C GLU A 702 -26.29 -39.61 -12.71
N VAL A 703 -25.65 -38.52 -12.27
CA VAL A 703 -25.03 -37.53 -13.17
C VAL A 703 -23.62 -38.02 -13.47
N CYS A 704 -23.30 -38.21 -14.76
CA CYS A 704 -22.05 -38.84 -15.19
C CYS A 704 -20.88 -37.86 -15.35
N SER A 705 -21.14 -36.55 -15.49
CA SER A 705 -20.17 -35.54 -15.89
C SER A 705 -19.95 -34.47 -14.82
N SER A 706 -18.84 -34.61 -14.11
CA SER A 706 -18.39 -33.63 -13.11
C SER A 706 -18.09 -32.26 -13.68
N SER A 707 -17.61 -32.19 -14.92
CA SER A 707 -17.32 -30.92 -15.58
C SER A 707 -18.59 -30.11 -15.84
N ILE A 708 -19.70 -30.76 -16.21
CA ILE A 708 -20.98 -30.07 -16.48
C ILE A 708 -21.54 -29.48 -15.18
N LEU A 709 -21.48 -30.23 -14.08
CA LEU A 709 -21.95 -29.81 -12.77
C LEU A 709 -21.15 -28.65 -12.18
N LEU A 710 -19.82 -28.68 -12.31
CA LEU A 710 -18.95 -27.60 -11.83
C LEU A 710 -19.14 -26.29 -12.61
N ASN A 711 -19.57 -26.39 -13.86
CA ASN A 711 -19.84 -25.23 -14.72
C ASN A 711 -21.32 -24.81 -14.71
N PHE A 712 -22.15 -25.33 -13.82
CA PHE A 712 -23.57 -25.00 -13.79
C PHE A 712 -23.81 -23.52 -13.47
N GLY A 713 -24.61 -22.85 -14.32
CA GLY A 713 -24.96 -21.44 -14.16
C GLY A 713 -23.91 -20.47 -14.70
N ILE A 714 -22.81 -20.98 -15.26
CA ILE A 714 -21.83 -20.17 -15.99
C ILE A 714 -22.36 -19.96 -17.41
N ARG A 715 -22.60 -18.71 -17.79
CA ARG A 715 -23.02 -18.35 -19.16
C ARG A 715 -21.80 -18.40 -20.08
N ASP A 716 -21.60 -19.52 -20.78
CA ASP A 716 -20.53 -19.73 -21.76
C ASP A 716 -20.97 -20.76 -22.82
N ASN A 717 -21.08 -20.28 -24.05
CA ASN A 717 -21.50 -21.09 -25.20
C ASN A 717 -20.51 -22.21 -25.55
N SER A 718 -19.22 -22.04 -25.27
CA SER A 718 -18.18 -23.04 -25.56
C SER A 718 -18.37 -24.30 -24.70
N ILE A 719 -18.77 -24.11 -23.44
CA ILE A 719 -19.07 -25.19 -22.49
C ILE A 719 -20.27 -25.99 -22.98
N PHE A 720 -21.30 -25.31 -23.49
CA PHE A 720 -22.47 -25.95 -24.08
C PHE A 720 -22.06 -26.84 -25.25
N VAL A 721 -21.45 -26.27 -26.30
CA VAL A 721 -21.13 -26.99 -27.54
C VAL A 721 -20.18 -28.18 -27.27
N LYS A 722 -19.20 -28.00 -26.38
CA LYS A 722 -18.20 -29.04 -26.08
C LYS A 722 -18.80 -30.25 -25.36
N ASN A 723 -19.69 -30.03 -24.39
CA ASN A 723 -20.15 -31.09 -23.50
C ASN A 723 -21.49 -31.71 -23.91
N PHE A 724 -22.26 -31.04 -24.76
CA PHE A 724 -23.61 -31.47 -25.16
C PHE A 724 -23.68 -32.82 -25.90
N PRO A 725 -22.78 -33.17 -26.84
CA PRO A 725 -22.92 -34.39 -27.65
C PRO A 725 -22.84 -35.70 -26.87
N GLY A 726 -22.12 -35.73 -25.74
CA GLY A 726 -21.93 -36.91 -24.90
C GLY A 726 -22.74 -36.91 -23.60
N ALA A 727 -23.58 -35.90 -23.40
CA ALA A 727 -24.35 -35.72 -22.18
C ALA A 727 -25.60 -36.59 -22.14
N SER A 728 -25.97 -37.08 -20.96
CA SER A 728 -27.28 -37.65 -20.65
C SER A 728 -28.39 -36.60 -20.81
N ASP A 729 -29.66 -37.02 -20.88
CA ASP A 729 -30.79 -36.09 -21.05
C ASP A 729 -30.87 -35.05 -19.91
N PHE A 730 -30.52 -35.44 -18.69
CA PHE A 730 -30.45 -34.53 -17.55
C PHE A 730 -29.28 -33.55 -17.68
N GLU A 731 -28.10 -34.00 -18.11
CA GLU A 731 -26.94 -33.13 -18.33
C GLU A 731 -27.15 -32.17 -19.50
N LYS A 732 -27.77 -32.64 -20.59
CA LYS A 732 -28.19 -31.78 -21.71
C LYS A 732 -29.16 -30.71 -21.24
N PHE A 733 -30.10 -31.08 -20.36
CA PHE A 733 -30.99 -30.13 -19.73
C PHE A 733 -30.23 -29.06 -18.91
N ILE A 734 -29.28 -29.48 -18.06
CA ILE A 734 -28.43 -28.56 -17.28
C ILE A 734 -27.63 -27.63 -18.20
N LEU A 735 -27.08 -28.16 -19.29
CA LEU A 735 -26.28 -27.38 -20.24
C LEU A 735 -27.06 -26.24 -20.88
N PHE A 736 -28.37 -26.37 -21.15
CA PHE A 736 -29.16 -25.27 -21.72
C PHE A 736 -29.13 -23.98 -20.86
N PHE A 737 -28.88 -24.08 -19.55
CA PHE A 737 -28.76 -22.94 -18.65
C PHE A 737 -27.41 -22.20 -18.77
N ASN A 738 -26.41 -22.85 -19.37
CA ASN A 738 -25.10 -22.27 -19.61
C ASN A 738 -25.05 -21.48 -20.94
N ILE A 739 -26.12 -21.49 -21.74
CA ILE A 739 -26.19 -20.73 -22.99
C ILE A 739 -26.26 -19.23 -22.68
N GLU A 740 -25.23 -18.50 -23.09
CA GLU A 740 -25.16 -17.04 -23.05
C GLU A 740 -26.01 -16.46 -24.19
N HIS A 741 -25.78 -16.90 -25.42
CA HIS A 741 -26.52 -16.48 -26.62
C HIS A 741 -26.66 -17.64 -27.62
N VAL A 742 -27.73 -17.67 -28.42
CA VAL A 742 -27.95 -18.78 -29.38
C VAL A 742 -27.13 -18.54 -30.66
N SER A 743 -26.01 -19.24 -30.79
CA SER A 743 -25.21 -19.30 -32.03
C SER A 743 -25.81 -20.30 -33.03
N LYS A 744 -25.31 -20.31 -34.28
CA LYS A 744 -25.76 -21.29 -35.30
C LYS A 744 -25.53 -22.73 -34.87
N ASP A 745 -24.42 -23.02 -34.20
CA ASP A 745 -24.11 -24.38 -33.73
C ASP A 745 -25.10 -24.83 -32.64
N ILE A 746 -25.45 -23.92 -31.73
CA ILE A 746 -26.44 -24.17 -30.67
C ILE A 746 -27.84 -24.37 -31.28
N ASP A 747 -28.21 -23.56 -32.27
CA ASP A 747 -29.48 -23.69 -33.00
C ASP A 747 -29.61 -25.07 -33.68
N ILE A 748 -28.55 -25.52 -34.36
CA ILE A 748 -28.49 -26.86 -34.97
C ILE A 748 -28.66 -27.93 -33.91
N ILE A 749 -27.93 -27.83 -32.79
CA ILE A 749 -28.02 -28.79 -31.67
C ILE A 749 -29.45 -28.86 -31.11
N ILE A 750 -30.10 -27.72 -30.88
CA ILE A 750 -31.49 -27.65 -30.38
C ILE A 750 -32.44 -28.35 -31.36
N LYS A 751 -32.37 -27.99 -32.65
CA LYS A 751 -33.24 -28.54 -33.70
C LYS A 751 -33.02 -30.05 -33.86
N ASP A 752 -31.78 -30.52 -33.85
CA ASP A 752 -31.43 -31.94 -33.94
C ASP A 752 -31.96 -32.73 -32.74
N GLU A 753 -31.87 -32.20 -31.52
CA GLU A 753 -32.42 -32.87 -30.34
C GLU A 753 -33.94 -32.93 -30.36
N ILE A 754 -34.62 -31.91 -30.86
CA ILE A 754 -36.06 -31.97 -31.10
C ILE A 754 -36.36 -33.10 -32.08
N MET A 755 -35.66 -33.15 -33.21
CA MET A 755 -35.87 -34.18 -34.24
C MET A 755 -35.66 -35.60 -33.70
N LYS A 756 -34.62 -35.82 -32.88
CA LYS A 756 -34.36 -37.12 -32.23
C LYS A 756 -35.46 -37.48 -31.24
N ASN A 757 -35.95 -36.52 -30.45
CA ASN A 757 -36.84 -36.78 -29.32
C ASN A 757 -38.33 -36.77 -29.65
N LEU A 758 -38.71 -36.41 -30.88
CA LEU A 758 -40.10 -36.48 -31.35
C LEU A 758 -40.73 -37.88 -31.27
N LYS A 759 -39.92 -38.94 -31.27
CA LYS A 759 -40.38 -40.34 -31.15
C LYS A 759 -40.17 -40.94 -29.75
N ASN A 760 -39.63 -40.17 -28.81
CA ASN A 760 -39.17 -40.64 -27.49
C ASN A 760 -40.26 -40.41 -26.42
N PRO A 761 -40.35 -41.23 -25.35
CA PRO A 761 -41.41 -41.10 -24.35
C PRO A 761 -41.21 -39.93 -23.37
N ASN A 762 -40.03 -39.28 -23.35
CA ASN A 762 -39.77 -38.13 -22.47
C ASN A 762 -40.37 -36.83 -23.05
N ARG A 763 -41.70 -36.74 -22.99
CA ARG A 763 -42.50 -35.59 -23.49
C ARG A 763 -42.09 -34.26 -22.87
N LEU A 764 -41.59 -34.28 -21.63
CA LEU A 764 -41.19 -33.09 -20.91
C LEU A 764 -39.85 -32.53 -21.41
N TYR A 765 -38.86 -33.39 -21.63
CA TYR A 765 -37.58 -32.97 -22.22
C TYR A 765 -37.78 -32.38 -23.62
N LEU A 766 -38.59 -33.05 -24.45
CA LEU A 766 -38.96 -32.54 -25.77
C LEU A 766 -39.62 -31.15 -25.66
N ARG A 767 -40.55 -30.96 -24.71
CA ARG A 767 -41.19 -29.66 -24.45
C ARG A 767 -40.17 -28.57 -24.10
N MET A 768 -39.12 -28.91 -23.35
CA MET A 768 -38.05 -27.96 -23.00
C MET A 768 -37.16 -27.61 -24.19
N CYS A 769 -36.78 -28.59 -25.01
CA CYS A 769 -36.07 -28.32 -26.26
C CYS A 769 -36.90 -27.40 -27.17
N ILE A 770 -38.22 -27.60 -27.23
CA ILE A 770 -39.14 -26.73 -27.96
C ILE A 770 -39.20 -25.32 -27.35
N LEU A 771 -39.16 -25.17 -26.02
CA LEU A 771 -39.09 -23.84 -25.40
C LEU A 771 -37.80 -23.09 -25.76
N GLN A 772 -36.69 -23.79 -25.98
CA GLN A 772 -35.45 -23.13 -26.46
C GLN A 772 -35.61 -22.56 -27.88
N LEU A 773 -36.57 -23.04 -28.68
CA LEU A 773 -36.84 -22.47 -30.01
C LEU A 773 -37.32 -21.01 -29.96
N PHE A 774 -37.89 -20.54 -28.84
CA PHE A 774 -38.23 -19.12 -28.66
C PHE A 774 -36.99 -18.20 -28.61
N ARG A 775 -35.78 -18.78 -28.51
CA ARG A 775 -34.50 -18.05 -28.56
C ARG A 775 -33.82 -18.20 -29.93
N THR A 776 -34.41 -18.94 -30.86
CA THR A 776 -33.85 -19.25 -32.18
C THR A 776 -34.59 -18.49 -33.30
N LYS A 777 -34.04 -18.50 -34.51
CA LYS A 777 -34.66 -17.91 -35.71
C LYS A 777 -34.89 -19.01 -36.77
N GLU A 778 -35.75 -18.71 -37.75
CA GLU A 778 -36.09 -19.62 -38.87
C GLU A 778 -36.70 -20.95 -38.41
N LEU A 779 -37.97 -20.93 -38.00
CA LEU A 779 -38.65 -22.11 -37.44
C LEU A 779 -39.58 -22.84 -38.41
N ASP A 780 -39.75 -22.34 -39.64
CA ASP A 780 -40.72 -22.87 -40.61
C ASP A 780 -40.63 -24.39 -40.79
N GLN A 781 -39.43 -24.94 -40.92
CA GLN A 781 -39.22 -26.37 -41.15
C GLN A 781 -39.49 -27.20 -39.89
N ILE A 782 -38.98 -26.76 -38.72
CA ILE A 782 -39.13 -27.52 -37.47
C ILE A 782 -40.60 -27.52 -37.02
N ILE A 783 -41.33 -26.41 -37.21
CA ILE A 783 -42.75 -26.32 -36.89
C ILE A 783 -43.57 -27.29 -37.75
N LYS A 784 -43.29 -27.42 -39.06
CA LYS A 784 -43.94 -28.42 -39.93
C LYS A 784 -43.75 -29.85 -39.44
N VAL A 785 -42.60 -30.15 -38.85
CA VAL A 785 -42.34 -31.48 -38.28
C VAL A 785 -43.08 -31.65 -36.96
N LEU A 786 -43.04 -30.64 -36.09
CA LEU A 786 -43.69 -30.66 -34.78
C LEU A 786 -45.22 -30.78 -34.91
N GLU A 787 -45.84 -30.10 -35.87
CA GLU A 787 -47.29 -30.16 -36.15
C GLU A 787 -47.80 -31.61 -36.21
N LYS A 788 -47.06 -32.48 -36.90
CA LYS A 788 -47.44 -33.89 -37.12
C LYS A 788 -47.15 -34.81 -35.94
N ASN A 789 -46.17 -34.46 -35.10
CA ASN A 789 -45.58 -35.40 -34.13
C ASN A 789 -45.64 -34.93 -32.68
N PHE A 790 -46.08 -33.70 -32.41
CA PHE A 790 -46.14 -33.13 -31.06
C PHE A 790 -47.58 -32.78 -30.65
N GLU A 791 -47.92 -33.17 -29.42
CA GLU A 791 -49.29 -33.18 -28.92
C GLU A 791 -49.74 -31.85 -28.30
N ASP A 792 -48.84 -31.05 -27.71
CA ASP A 792 -49.17 -29.77 -27.07
C ASP A 792 -49.40 -28.70 -28.15
N LYS A 793 -50.62 -28.70 -28.71
CA LYS A 793 -51.06 -27.80 -29.78
C LYS A 793 -51.08 -26.33 -29.34
N GLU A 794 -51.24 -26.06 -28.04
CA GLU A 794 -51.21 -24.68 -27.50
C GLU A 794 -49.77 -24.11 -27.53
N LEU A 795 -48.79 -24.90 -27.10
CA LEU A 795 -47.37 -24.50 -27.20
C LEU A 795 -46.95 -24.33 -28.66
N LEU A 796 -47.42 -25.21 -29.57
CA LEU A 796 -47.16 -25.05 -31.00
C LEU A 796 -47.81 -23.82 -31.58
N PHE A 797 -49.03 -23.48 -31.16
CA PHE A 797 -49.67 -22.24 -31.56
C PHE A 797 -48.81 -21.02 -31.17
N LYS A 798 -48.33 -20.99 -29.92
CA LYS A 798 -47.44 -19.91 -29.42
C LYS A 798 -46.11 -19.87 -30.18
N LEU A 799 -45.56 -21.02 -30.55
CA LEU A 799 -44.33 -21.10 -31.33
C LEU A 799 -44.54 -20.65 -32.79
N CYS A 800 -45.67 -20.98 -33.41
CA CYS A 800 -46.07 -20.48 -34.72
C CYS A 800 -46.21 -18.95 -34.71
N MET A 801 -46.84 -18.41 -33.68
CA MET A 801 -46.92 -16.95 -33.47
C MET A 801 -45.53 -16.33 -33.36
N HIS A 802 -44.66 -16.90 -32.53
CA HIS A 802 -43.28 -16.45 -32.39
C HIS A 802 -42.52 -16.48 -33.72
N ASN A 803 -42.64 -17.56 -34.49
CA ASN A 803 -42.03 -17.69 -35.81
C ASN A 803 -42.48 -16.58 -36.77
N VAL A 804 -43.79 -16.33 -36.85
CA VAL A 804 -44.37 -15.29 -37.70
C VAL A 804 -43.90 -13.90 -37.28
N MET A 805 -43.88 -13.60 -35.98
CA MET A 805 -43.35 -12.34 -35.45
C MET A 805 -41.87 -12.11 -35.78
N HIS A 806 -41.11 -13.19 -36.00
CA HIS A 806 -39.69 -13.14 -36.35
C HIS A 806 -39.42 -13.34 -37.84
N GLY A 807 -40.45 -13.16 -38.70
CA GLY A 807 -40.31 -13.17 -40.16
C GLY A 807 -40.46 -14.54 -40.83
N GLY A 808 -40.83 -15.58 -40.08
CA GLY A 808 -41.18 -16.90 -40.64
C GLY A 808 -42.47 -16.84 -41.46
N ARG A 809 -42.59 -17.73 -42.45
CA ARG A 809 -43.71 -17.75 -43.41
C ARG A 809 -44.67 -18.90 -43.19
N TYR A 810 -44.43 -19.75 -42.21
CA TYR A 810 -45.27 -20.91 -41.94
C TYR A 810 -46.08 -20.77 -40.65
N PHE A 811 -47.39 -20.97 -40.78
CA PHE A 811 -48.34 -21.14 -39.68
C PHE A 811 -49.33 -22.24 -40.06
N SER A 812 -49.51 -23.22 -39.18
CA SER A 812 -50.42 -24.35 -39.40
C SER A 812 -51.89 -23.92 -39.32
N LYS A 813 -52.65 -24.30 -40.36
CA LYS A 813 -54.10 -24.09 -40.44
C LYS A 813 -54.85 -24.80 -39.32
N ASP A 814 -54.40 -25.98 -38.93
CA ASP A 814 -55.05 -26.78 -37.90
C ASP A 814 -54.81 -26.25 -36.48
N LEU A 815 -53.75 -25.46 -36.27
CA LEU A 815 -53.40 -24.94 -34.95
C LEU A 815 -54.24 -23.73 -34.51
N ILE A 816 -54.85 -23.00 -35.45
CA ILE A 816 -55.55 -21.73 -35.16
C ILE A 816 -56.66 -21.88 -34.11
N LEU A 817 -57.31 -23.06 -34.07
CA LEU A 817 -58.41 -23.37 -33.15
C LEU A 817 -57.94 -23.65 -31.72
N TYR A 818 -56.63 -23.85 -31.50
CA TYR A 818 -56.06 -24.16 -30.18
C TYR A 818 -55.56 -22.93 -29.43
N GLY A 819 -55.50 -21.76 -30.09
CA GLY A 819 -55.29 -20.49 -29.41
C GLY A 819 -56.54 -20.08 -28.62
N ASP A 820 -56.35 -19.46 -27.47
CA ASP A 820 -57.42 -18.71 -26.81
C ASP A 820 -57.94 -17.59 -27.72
N GLU A 821 -59.12 -17.07 -27.40
CA GLU A 821 -59.83 -16.13 -28.26
C GLU A 821 -58.97 -14.90 -28.63
N VAL A 822 -58.27 -14.32 -27.64
CA VAL A 822 -57.41 -13.15 -27.82
C VAL A 822 -56.20 -13.47 -28.69
N LEU A 823 -55.52 -14.58 -28.41
CA LEU A 823 -54.35 -15.03 -29.16
C LEU A 823 -54.72 -15.42 -30.59
N ARG A 824 -55.90 -16.02 -30.79
CA ARG A 824 -56.43 -16.38 -32.11
C ARG A 824 -56.71 -15.14 -32.95
N SER A 825 -57.34 -14.11 -32.38
CA SER A 825 -57.54 -12.83 -33.06
C SER A 825 -56.22 -12.20 -33.51
N LYS A 826 -55.23 -12.16 -32.61
CA LYS A 826 -53.89 -11.64 -32.93
C LYS A 826 -53.19 -12.47 -34.01
N ALA A 827 -53.36 -13.79 -33.99
CA ALA A 827 -52.82 -14.67 -35.01
C ALA A 827 -53.45 -14.39 -36.38
N LEU A 828 -54.79 -14.33 -36.46
CA LEU A 828 -55.49 -14.01 -37.70
C LEU A 828 -55.08 -12.64 -38.26
N PHE A 829 -54.93 -11.65 -37.40
CA PHE A 829 -54.43 -10.32 -37.78
C PHE A 829 -53.02 -10.37 -38.35
N LEU A 830 -52.09 -11.04 -37.67
CA LEU A 830 -50.71 -11.20 -38.15
C LEU A 830 -50.64 -11.97 -39.48
N LEU A 831 -51.44 -13.02 -39.62
CA LEU A 831 -51.49 -13.85 -40.83
C LEU A 831 -52.05 -13.07 -42.03
N TYR A 832 -53.05 -12.21 -41.80
CA TYR A 832 -53.56 -11.28 -42.79
C TYR A 832 -52.52 -10.22 -43.18
N TYR A 833 -51.99 -9.51 -42.19
CA TYR A 833 -51.04 -8.42 -42.41
C TYR A 833 -49.79 -8.88 -43.17
N LEU A 834 -49.29 -10.07 -42.85
CA LEU A 834 -48.10 -10.64 -43.48
C LEU A 834 -48.41 -11.46 -44.75
N SER A 835 -49.68 -11.53 -45.17
CA SER A 835 -50.12 -12.27 -46.37
C SER A 835 -49.65 -13.74 -46.38
N ILE A 836 -49.68 -14.41 -45.23
CA ILE A 836 -49.21 -15.78 -45.07
C ILE A 836 -50.24 -16.80 -45.57
N TRP A 837 -51.53 -16.51 -45.37
CA TRP A 837 -52.63 -17.34 -45.86
C TRP A 837 -53.42 -16.64 -46.95
N ASP A 838 -54.04 -17.43 -47.83
CA ASP A 838 -54.93 -16.92 -48.87
C ASP A 838 -56.11 -16.16 -48.23
N LYS A 839 -56.48 -15.03 -48.84
CA LYS A 839 -57.55 -14.16 -48.34
C LYS A 839 -58.89 -14.89 -48.19
N GLU A 840 -59.21 -15.81 -49.11
CA GLU A 840 -60.43 -16.63 -49.04
C GLU A 840 -60.47 -17.52 -47.79
N TYR A 841 -59.33 -18.12 -47.43
CA TYR A 841 -59.23 -18.97 -46.24
C TYR A 841 -59.26 -18.16 -44.94
N LEU A 842 -58.62 -16.97 -44.94
CA LEU A 842 -58.72 -16.03 -43.81
C LEU A 842 -60.16 -15.58 -43.59
N ARG A 843 -60.90 -15.27 -44.67
CA ARG A 843 -62.33 -14.94 -44.60
C ARG A 843 -63.14 -16.05 -43.94
N GLU A 844 -62.98 -17.29 -44.37
CA GLU A 844 -63.67 -18.44 -43.78
C GLU A 844 -63.38 -18.59 -42.27
N MET A 845 -62.14 -18.33 -41.85
CA MET A 845 -61.74 -18.43 -40.45
C MET A 845 -62.21 -17.24 -39.60
N ILE A 846 -62.28 -16.04 -40.17
CA ILE A 846 -62.82 -14.84 -39.53
C ILE A 846 -64.33 -14.97 -39.32
N GLU A 847 -65.06 -15.49 -40.31
CA GLU A 847 -66.52 -15.75 -40.19
C GLU A 847 -66.84 -16.79 -39.11
N LYS A 848 -65.90 -17.72 -38.83
CA LYS A 848 -66.01 -18.71 -37.75
C LYS A 848 -65.56 -18.18 -36.39
N ALA A 849 -64.93 -17.01 -36.34
CA ALA A 849 -64.49 -16.37 -35.11
C ALA A 849 -65.53 -15.32 -34.65
N ASP A 850 -65.64 -15.11 -33.35
CA ASP A 850 -66.55 -14.09 -32.84
C ASP A 850 -66.01 -12.69 -33.17
N ALA A 851 -66.75 -11.93 -33.98
CA ALA A 851 -66.35 -10.60 -34.44
C ALA A 851 -66.34 -9.56 -33.29
N GLU A 852 -67.03 -9.84 -32.17
CA GLU A 852 -67.03 -8.96 -31.01
C GLU A 852 -65.86 -9.20 -30.05
N ALA A 853 -65.07 -10.26 -30.28
CA ALA A 853 -64.01 -10.72 -29.39
C ALA A 853 -62.82 -9.75 -29.23
N SER A 854 -62.48 -8.98 -30.27
CA SER A 854 -61.37 -8.01 -30.22
C SER A 854 -61.46 -6.92 -31.30
N GLU A 855 -60.80 -5.78 -31.07
CA GLU A 855 -60.66 -4.73 -32.09
C GLU A 855 -59.95 -5.22 -33.36
N ASP A 856 -58.95 -6.11 -33.21
CA ASP A 856 -58.25 -6.74 -34.34
C ASP A 856 -59.23 -7.51 -35.25
N MET A 857 -60.22 -8.20 -34.66
CA MET A 857 -61.24 -8.94 -35.41
C MET A 857 -62.24 -8.02 -36.09
N LYS A 858 -62.64 -6.91 -35.45
CA LYS A 858 -63.53 -5.91 -36.06
C LYS A 858 -62.88 -5.32 -37.31
N TYR A 859 -61.60 -4.94 -37.21
CA TYR A 859 -60.83 -4.44 -38.35
C TYR A 859 -60.78 -5.45 -39.50
N LEU A 860 -60.45 -6.72 -39.20
CA LEU A 860 -60.40 -7.78 -40.21
C LEU A 860 -61.76 -8.03 -40.87
N THR A 861 -62.85 -7.94 -40.10
CA THR A 861 -64.22 -8.13 -40.60
C THR A 861 -64.63 -6.99 -41.53
N GLU A 862 -64.28 -5.74 -41.20
CA GLU A 862 -64.55 -4.56 -42.03
C GLU A 862 -63.76 -4.58 -43.34
N ASP A 863 -62.49 -4.98 -43.32
CA ASP A 863 -61.57 -4.93 -44.47
C ASP A 863 -61.74 -6.14 -45.42
N ILE A 864 -61.98 -7.35 -44.89
CA ILE A 864 -62.15 -8.57 -45.71
C ILE A 864 -63.62 -8.80 -46.11
N GLY A 865 -64.58 -8.31 -45.31
CA GLY A 865 -66.02 -8.46 -45.54
C GLY A 865 -66.63 -7.48 -46.55
N SER A 866 -65.88 -6.47 -47.01
CA SER A 866 -66.35 -5.42 -47.92
C SER A 866 -66.12 -5.72 -49.43
N TYR A 867 -65.79 -6.97 -49.79
CA TYR A 867 -65.63 -7.46 -51.18
C TYR A 867 -66.34 -8.77 -51.49
#